data_AF-A0A835S9R1-F1
#
_entry.id   AF-A0A835S9R1-F1
#
_cell.length_a   1.000
_cell.length_b   1.000
_cell.length_c   1.000
_cell.angle_alpha   90.00
_cell.angle_beta   90.00
_cell.angle_gamma   90.00
#
_symmetry.space_group_name_H-M   'P 1'
#
loop_
_entity.id
_entity.type
_entity.pdbx_description
1 polymer ?
#
loop_
_entity_poly.entity_id
_entity_poly.type
_entity_poly.pdbx_seq_one_letter_code
_entity_poly.pdbx_strand_id
1 'polypeptide(L)'
;MFVPKTRTYRTRSVVKKEQYRSAQKVWIPEVVERIASFLPPNVIALSLRLVNKATAKLFSAPQHKWIVVSQGLPIHAYTAALHADAPHTWPFTRRRQFVCCAARSGNLEAVEAALESTGLNAEGWLLTAAAGAPLAPGRALALCKRLLDWGCPVGGRTAAAAAEVEWQRELQAQDMLSAAAGAGHADVVEWLLAPVPPLGGAWTDEAVYAAAETGHVALARLLLASCPEERKHELCVIELLKAAAQGYGLEEFERTHGDWLGGRRERLQADFREQRPDGFTVDFDKADLEALLAAAAGSPTPCWLGKLDALLWRHLGEVGAAWLAARPGTLSRVFGAAMSAPDGISRVGLLWEQRGWRPGDGLEAALAAAGARGDTAAVRYLFEQLGASADMHFKPRKVCYYEPSDALRLPAKRGHLQVLQLMAAHGVRCCDKPFRAVAVAAAAAGHLQLLRWHLGQGALFKSDIEAGGEVRSDSDIEEYGPVDNIDDVVDKVLQAALRAGHADVVRYALVEERAEPLWPPTMWMQAATARSVALLELLASLGYPAGTVVEVYEAAGDDVPVLRVLARLRFCGSDAHHALIALLEDPGVPLAELRWLLEGDPPGACAPGAASASAAATVAAGPSRPSGSGQPGHKAVFPGPAARRLLQDEAQWQRAMEAVRGRGRGREAREVRAWLEYWRRELQGHKW
;
A
#
# COMPACT_ATOMS: atom_id res chain seq x y z
N MET A 1 -4.49 1.26 -6.93
CA MET A 1 -5.23 0.05 -7.38
C MET A 1 -4.22 -0.97 -7.92
N PHE A 2 -3.67 -1.86 -7.09
CA PHE A 2 -2.80 -2.95 -7.53
C PHE A 2 -3.67 -3.94 -8.32
N VAL A 3 -3.61 -3.89 -9.64
CA VAL A 3 -3.97 -5.04 -10.48
C VAL A 3 -2.81 -6.01 -10.29
N PRO A 4 -2.95 -7.11 -9.53
CA PRO A 4 -1.93 -8.14 -9.57
C PRO A 4 -1.87 -8.59 -11.03
N LYS A 5 -0.70 -8.44 -11.68
CA LYS A 5 -0.43 -9.12 -12.93
C LYS A 5 -0.92 -10.55 -12.76
N THR A 6 -1.75 -10.95 -13.70
CA THR A 6 -2.25 -12.30 -13.93
C THR A 6 -1.09 -13.31 -13.87
N ARG A 7 -0.73 -13.75 -12.66
CA ARG A 7 -0.13 -15.07 -12.48
C ARG A 7 -1.26 -16.03 -12.77
N THR A 8 -1.25 -16.55 -13.99
CA THR A 8 -2.15 -17.59 -14.47
C THR A 8 -1.88 -18.88 -13.69
N TYR A 9 -2.52 -19.02 -12.53
CA TYR A 9 -2.53 -20.30 -11.82
C TYR A 9 -3.50 -21.24 -12.54
N ARG A 10 -2.93 -22.11 -13.38
CA ARG A 10 -3.67 -23.22 -13.98
C ARG A 10 -3.84 -24.29 -12.90
N THR A 11 -5.03 -24.41 -12.33
CA THR A 11 -5.34 -25.46 -11.35
C THR A 11 -5.15 -26.85 -11.99
N ARG A 12 -4.16 -27.61 -11.51
CA ARG A 12 -4.00 -29.04 -11.84
C ARG A 12 -4.70 -29.86 -10.75
N SER A 13 -5.68 -30.65 -11.14
CA SER A 13 -6.35 -31.59 -10.23
C SER A 13 -5.41 -32.75 -9.87
N VAL A 14 -5.04 -32.88 -8.61
CA VAL A 14 -4.44 -34.11 -8.05
C VAL A 14 -5.38 -34.60 -6.97
N VAL A 15 -6.08 -35.72 -7.19
CA VAL A 15 -7.00 -36.29 -6.19
C VAL A 15 -6.77 -37.81 -6.09
N LYS A 16 -6.54 -38.28 -4.85
CA LYS A 16 -6.41 -39.69 -4.45
C LYS A 16 -7.72 -40.45 -4.61
N LYS A 17 -7.62 -41.73 -4.96
CA LYS A 17 -8.59 -42.48 -5.79
C LYS A 17 -9.75 -43.19 -5.06
N GLU A 18 -9.85 -43.15 -3.73
CA GLU A 18 -10.60 -44.22 -3.02
C GLU A 18 -11.92 -43.85 -2.31
N GLN A 19 -12.31 -42.57 -2.22
CA GLN A 19 -13.57 -42.18 -1.52
C GLN A 19 -14.76 -41.80 -2.42
N TYR A 20 -14.72 -42.07 -3.74
CA TYR A 20 -15.56 -41.37 -4.74
C TYR A 20 -16.79 -42.10 -5.31
N ARG A 21 -17.23 -43.25 -4.78
CA ARG A 21 -18.35 -43.98 -5.42
C ARG A 21 -19.76 -43.51 -5.04
N SER A 22 -19.96 -42.77 -3.96
CA SER A 22 -21.29 -42.29 -3.54
C SER A 22 -21.63 -40.86 -4.01
N ALA A 23 -20.63 -39.98 -4.19
CA ALA A 23 -20.85 -38.57 -4.54
C ALA A 23 -21.14 -38.30 -6.04
N GLN A 24 -20.87 -39.28 -6.93
CA GLN A 24 -21.08 -39.12 -8.38
C GLN A 24 -22.56 -39.12 -8.82
N LYS A 25 -23.50 -39.49 -7.95
CA LYS A 25 -24.94 -39.60 -8.30
C LYS A 25 -25.77 -38.34 -8.03
N VAL A 26 -25.19 -37.27 -7.46
CA VAL A 26 -25.95 -36.08 -6.99
C VAL A 26 -25.79 -34.85 -7.92
N TRP A 27 -24.75 -34.82 -8.76
CA TRP A 27 -24.42 -33.64 -9.59
C TRP A 27 -25.02 -33.73 -10.99
N ILE A 28 -26.33 -33.46 -11.10
CA ILE A 28 -27.07 -33.36 -12.37
C ILE A 28 -26.68 -32.05 -13.07
N PRO A 29 -26.20 -32.04 -14.34
CA PRO A 29 -25.69 -30.85 -15.02
C PRO A 29 -26.61 -29.63 -14.96
N GLU A 30 -27.92 -29.83 -15.18
CA GLU A 30 -28.92 -28.76 -15.18
C GLU A 30 -29.06 -28.11 -13.80
N VAL A 31 -28.98 -28.90 -12.72
CA VAL A 31 -29.03 -28.40 -11.34
C VAL A 31 -27.76 -27.60 -11.03
N VAL A 32 -26.61 -28.06 -11.53
CA VAL A 32 -25.31 -27.45 -11.30
C VAL A 32 -25.17 -26.11 -12.04
N GLU A 33 -25.67 -26.02 -13.27
CA GLU A 33 -25.77 -24.75 -14.01
C GLU A 33 -26.71 -23.77 -13.32
N ARG A 34 -27.85 -24.27 -12.79
CA ARG A 34 -28.78 -23.43 -12.04
C ARG A 34 -28.15 -22.92 -10.74
N ILE A 35 -27.43 -23.76 -9.99
CA ILE A 35 -26.64 -23.30 -8.83
C ILE A 35 -25.61 -22.25 -9.26
N ALA A 36 -24.88 -22.49 -10.35
CA ALA A 36 -23.86 -21.55 -10.84
C ALA A 36 -24.44 -20.18 -11.17
N SER A 37 -25.69 -20.09 -11.67
CA SER A 37 -26.34 -18.81 -11.95
C SER A 37 -26.56 -17.93 -10.71
N PHE A 38 -26.57 -18.50 -9.51
CA PHE A 38 -26.67 -17.77 -8.24
C PHE A 38 -25.32 -17.52 -7.57
N LEU A 39 -24.21 -18.03 -8.13
CA LEU A 39 -22.88 -17.91 -7.53
C LEU A 39 -22.06 -16.80 -8.19
N PRO A 40 -21.26 -16.05 -7.43
CA PRO A 40 -20.29 -15.13 -7.99
C PRO A 40 -19.27 -15.87 -8.89
N PRO A 41 -18.83 -15.26 -10.00
CA PRO A 41 -17.80 -15.80 -10.90
C PRO A 41 -16.57 -16.41 -10.20
N ASN A 42 -16.05 -15.77 -9.16
CA ASN A 42 -14.90 -16.28 -8.40
C ASN A 42 -15.20 -17.59 -7.66
N VAL A 43 -16.42 -17.77 -7.15
CA VAL A 43 -16.86 -19.00 -6.48
C VAL A 43 -17.03 -20.13 -7.49
N ILE A 44 -17.48 -19.82 -8.70
CA ILE A 44 -17.54 -20.81 -9.79
C ILE A 44 -16.12 -21.27 -10.15
N ALA A 45 -15.20 -20.32 -10.36
CA ALA A 45 -13.82 -20.59 -10.78
C ALA A 45 -13.00 -21.37 -9.73
N LEU A 46 -13.15 -21.00 -8.44
CA LEU A 46 -12.32 -21.51 -7.34
C LEU A 46 -12.99 -22.58 -6.47
N SER A 47 -14.29 -22.80 -6.60
CA SER A 47 -15.02 -23.87 -5.89
C SER A 47 -15.65 -24.84 -6.87
N LEU A 48 -16.70 -24.39 -7.58
CA LEU A 48 -17.62 -25.26 -8.30
C LEU A 48 -16.93 -26.04 -9.43
N ARG A 49 -16.04 -25.36 -10.16
CA ARG A 49 -15.24 -25.90 -11.24
C ARG A 49 -14.20 -26.93 -10.74
N LEU A 50 -13.79 -26.86 -9.47
CA LEU A 50 -12.77 -27.75 -8.90
C LEU A 50 -13.36 -29.01 -8.26
N VAL A 51 -14.68 -29.13 -8.17
CA VAL A 51 -15.37 -30.27 -7.54
C VAL A 51 -15.06 -31.60 -8.25
N ASN A 52 -15.18 -31.67 -9.58
CA ASN A 52 -14.83 -32.86 -10.36
C ASN A 52 -14.57 -32.54 -11.86
N LYS A 53 -14.17 -33.56 -12.62
CA LYS A 53 -13.88 -33.41 -14.07
C LYS A 53 -15.10 -33.02 -14.90
N ALA A 54 -16.30 -33.46 -14.53
CA ALA A 54 -17.53 -33.16 -15.25
C ALA A 54 -17.93 -31.69 -15.05
N THR A 55 -17.88 -31.17 -13.81
CA THR A 55 -18.12 -29.74 -13.53
C THR A 55 -17.04 -28.85 -14.14
N ALA A 56 -15.78 -29.30 -14.15
CA ALA A 56 -14.69 -28.58 -14.83
C ALA A 56 -14.90 -28.46 -16.36
N LYS A 57 -15.57 -29.45 -16.98
CA LYS A 57 -15.92 -29.46 -18.41
C LYS A 57 -17.14 -28.58 -18.69
N LEU A 58 -18.16 -28.65 -17.83
CA LEU A 58 -19.35 -27.81 -17.86
C LEU A 58 -18.98 -26.32 -17.80
N PHE A 59 -18.10 -25.95 -16.86
CA PHE A 59 -17.60 -24.57 -16.68
C PHE A 59 -16.23 -24.36 -17.36
N SER A 60 -16.18 -24.58 -18.67
CA SER A 60 -14.96 -24.45 -19.47
C SER A 60 -14.80 -23.11 -20.20
N ALA A 61 -15.85 -22.28 -20.26
CA ALA A 61 -15.80 -20.93 -20.82
C ALA A 61 -14.79 -20.02 -20.07
N PRO A 62 -14.17 -19.03 -20.75
CA PRO A 62 -13.19 -18.13 -20.13
C PRO A 62 -13.71 -17.42 -18.88
N GLN A 63 -14.98 -16.99 -18.87
CA GLN A 63 -15.61 -16.33 -17.72
C GLN A 63 -15.64 -17.18 -16.44
N HIS A 64 -15.60 -18.51 -16.55
CA HIS A 64 -15.62 -19.43 -15.41
C HIS A 64 -14.22 -19.94 -15.03
N LYS A 65 -13.18 -19.50 -15.74
CA LYS A 65 -11.78 -19.86 -15.49
C LYS A 65 -10.99 -18.74 -14.85
N TRP A 66 -11.46 -17.50 -14.99
CA TRP A 66 -10.73 -16.32 -14.55
C TRP A 66 -11.27 -15.80 -13.23
N ILE A 67 -10.36 -15.30 -12.41
CA ILE A 67 -10.68 -14.61 -11.17
C ILE A 67 -10.93 -13.15 -11.54
N VAL A 68 -12.13 -12.67 -11.25
CA VAL A 68 -12.52 -11.27 -11.38
C VAL A 68 -12.06 -10.53 -10.13
N VAL A 69 -11.07 -9.64 -10.30
CA VAL A 69 -10.39 -8.93 -9.21
C VAL A 69 -11.32 -8.00 -8.42
N SER A 70 -12.40 -7.51 -9.04
CA SER A 70 -13.40 -6.66 -8.39
C SER A 70 -14.38 -7.43 -7.49
N GLN A 71 -14.35 -8.77 -7.51
CA GLN A 71 -15.24 -9.61 -6.72
C GLN A 71 -14.49 -10.32 -5.59
N GLY A 72 -15.19 -10.57 -4.49
CA GLY A 72 -14.65 -11.35 -3.38
C GLY A 72 -14.25 -12.77 -3.80
N LEU A 73 -13.27 -13.35 -3.11
CA LEU A 73 -12.92 -14.76 -3.26
C LEU A 73 -13.82 -15.60 -2.34
N PRO A 74 -14.02 -16.90 -2.61
CA PRO A 74 -14.68 -17.79 -1.66
C PRO A 74 -13.84 -17.97 -0.39
N ILE A 75 -14.49 -18.25 0.75
CA ILE A 75 -13.87 -18.31 2.08
C ILE A 75 -12.63 -19.21 2.09
N HIS A 76 -12.71 -20.41 1.50
CA HIS A 76 -11.60 -21.35 1.51
C HIS A 76 -10.35 -20.81 0.81
N ALA A 77 -10.47 -19.87 -0.14
CA ALA A 77 -9.34 -19.20 -0.80
C ALA A 77 -8.47 -18.36 0.14
N TYR A 78 -9.03 -17.96 1.30
CA TYR A 78 -8.32 -17.19 2.31
C TYR A 78 -7.53 -18.07 3.30
N THR A 79 -7.67 -19.39 3.22
CA THR A 79 -6.93 -20.30 4.10
C THR A 79 -5.46 -20.43 3.67
N ALA A 80 -4.56 -20.50 4.66
CA ALA A 80 -3.11 -20.63 4.42
C ALA A 80 -2.74 -21.87 3.57
N ALA A 81 -3.55 -22.93 3.64
CA ALA A 81 -3.30 -24.21 2.98
C ALA A 81 -3.29 -24.15 1.44
N LEU A 82 -3.82 -23.08 0.84
CA LEU A 82 -3.88 -22.93 -0.62
C LEU A 82 -2.74 -22.12 -1.22
N HIS A 83 -1.88 -21.52 -0.39
CA HIS A 83 -0.78 -20.69 -0.84
C HIS A 83 0.53 -21.45 -0.68
N ALA A 84 1.36 -21.44 -1.74
CA ALA A 84 2.67 -22.10 -1.73
C ALA A 84 3.59 -21.51 -0.64
N ASP A 85 3.49 -20.19 -0.43
CA ASP A 85 4.11 -19.47 0.67
C ASP A 85 3.02 -19.08 1.67
N ALA A 86 3.23 -19.31 2.96
CA ALA A 86 2.25 -19.00 3.98
C ALA A 86 1.98 -17.48 4.05
N PRO A 87 0.71 -17.00 4.03
CA PRO A 87 0.44 -15.57 3.87
C PRO A 87 1.07 -14.65 4.93
N HIS A 88 1.30 -15.13 6.15
CA HIS A 88 1.99 -14.38 7.21
C HIS A 88 3.44 -14.01 6.90
N THR A 89 4.09 -14.67 5.93
CA THR A 89 5.47 -14.32 5.51
C THR A 89 5.52 -13.24 4.45
N TRP A 90 4.38 -12.83 3.88
CA TRP A 90 4.33 -11.81 2.86
C TRP A 90 4.59 -10.40 3.43
N PRO A 91 5.07 -9.46 2.59
CA PRO A 91 5.19 -8.05 2.99
C PRO A 91 3.85 -7.50 3.50
N PHE A 92 3.89 -6.62 4.50
CA PHE A 92 2.69 -6.07 5.16
C PHE A 92 1.67 -5.50 4.17
N THR A 93 2.10 -4.73 3.17
CA THR A 93 1.21 -4.17 2.15
C THR A 93 0.41 -5.26 1.43
N ARG A 94 1.03 -6.41 1.16
CA ARG A 94 0.39 -7.55 0.49
C ARG A 94 -0.57 -8.28 1.42
N ARG A 95 -0.18 -8.48 2.69
CA ARG A 95 -1.07 -9.04 3.73
C ARG A 95 -2.31 -8.16 3.94
N ARG A 96 -2.12 -6.85 4.08
CA ARG A 96 -3.20 -5.86 4.18
C ARG A 96 -4.13 -5.92 2.98
N GLN A 97 -3.58 -5.91 1.77
CA GLN A 97 -4.37 -6.00 0.55
C GLN A 97 -5.19 -7.30 0.49
N PHE A 98 -4.62 -8.42 0.94
CA PHE A 98 -5.31 -9.70 1.00
C PHE A 98 -6.54 -9.66 1.90
N VAL A 99 -6.41 -9.09 3.11
CA VAL A 99 -7.54 -8.90 4.04
C VAL A 99 -8.55 -7.88 3.49
N CYS A 100 -8.11 -6.77 2.89
CA CYS A 100 -9.02 -5.84 2.22
C CYS A 100 -9.83 -6.51 1.10
N CYS A 101 -9.25 -7.46 0.37
CA CYS A 101 -9.98 -8.24 -0.63
C CYS A 101 -11.04 -9.14 0.01
N ALA A 102 -10.79 -9.66 1.22
CA ALA A 102 -11.80 -10.39 1.98
C ALA A 102 -12.95 -9.48 2.42
N ALA A 103 -12.66 -8.28 2.91
CA ALA A 103 -13.68 -7.28 3.29
C ALA A 103 -14.60 -6.92 2.09
N ARG A 104 -14.02 -6.80 0.89
CA ARG A 104 -14.78 -6.56 -0.36
C ARG A 104 -15.75 -7.67 -0.74
N SER A 105 -15.65 -8.86 -0.14
CA SER A 105 -16.65 -9.93 -0.32
C SER A 105 -17.94 -9.68 0.48
N GLY A 106 -17.90 -8.80 1.47
CA GLY A 106 -19.02 -8.57 2.38
C GLY A 106 -19.30 -9.75 3.31
N ASN A 107 -18.30 -10.60 3.58
CA ASN A 107 -18.42 -11.78 4.43
C ASN A 107 -17.40 -11.71 5.59
N LEU A 108 -17.90 -11.72 6.82
CA LEU A 108 -17.08 -11.66 8.04
C LEU A 108 -16.18 -12.90 8.18
N GLU A 109 -16.66 -14.10 7.86
CA GLU A 109 -15.88 -15.34 7.95
C GLU A 109 -14.67 -15.32 6.98
N ALA A 110 -14.83 -14.69 5.82
CA ALA A 110 -13.72 -14.50 4.89
C ALA A 110 -12.67 -13.54 5.45
N VAL A 111 -13.11 -12.48 6.16
CA VAL A 111 -12.21 -11.53 6.82
C VAL A 111 -11.46 -12.20 7.98
N GLU A 112 -12.16 -12.97 8.81
CA GLU A 112 -11.57 -13.77 9.89
C GLU A 112 -10.51 -14.73 9.35
N ALA A 113 -10.86 -15.54 8.35
CA ALA A 113 -9.91 -16.47 7.72
C ALA A 113 -8.69 -15.75 7.12
N ALA A 114 -8.88 -14.56 6.54
CA ALA A 114 -7.78 -13.77 5.98
C ALA A 114 -6.87 -13.20 7.09
N LEU A 115 -7.44 -12.71 8.19
CA LEU A 115 -6.67 -12.22 9.35
C LEU A 115 -5.87 -13.35 9.99
N GLU A 116 -6.49 -14.50 10.23
CA GLU A 116 -5.81 -15.70 10.74
C GLU A 116 -4.65 -16.14 9.84
N SER A 117 -4.86 -16.16 8.52
CA SER A 117 -3.82 -16.60 7.58
C SER A 117 -2.62 -15.65 7.50
N THR A 118 -2.84 -14.36 7.73
CA THR A 118 -1.85 -13.29 7.61
C THR A 118 -1.21 -12.92 8.95
N GLY A 119 -1.83 -13.29 10.06
CA GLY A 119 -1.44 -12.88 11.42
C GLY A 119 -1.61 -11.38 11.67
N LEU A 120 -2.43 -10.69 10.86
CA LEU A 120 -2.74 -9.28 11.06
C LEU A 120 -3.89 -9.12 12.04
N ASN A 121 -3.86 -8.02 12.78
CA ASN A 121 -4.98 -7.59 13.62
C ASN A 121 -5.96 -6.71 12.84
N ALA A 122 -7.22 -6.70 13.29
CA ALA A 122 -8.20 -5.74 12.81
C ALA A 122 -7.78 -4.32 13.22
N GLU A 123 -7.63 -3.44 12.23
CA GLU A 123 -7.25 -2.03 12.37
C GLU A 123 -8.20 -1.19 11.49
N GLY A 124 -8.19 0.14 11.67
CA GLY A 124 -9.14 1.04 11.02
C GLY A 124 -9.17 0.97 9.48
N TRP A 125 -8.05 0.67 8.80
CA TRP A 125 -8.03 0.46 7.35
C TRP A 125 -8.97 -0.66 6.86
N LEU A 126 -9.33 -1.61 7.73
CA LEU A 126 -10.29 -2.68 7.42
C LEU A 126 -11.72 -2.14 7.35
N LEU A 127 -12.07 -1.20 8.23
CA LEU A 127 -13.36 -0.50 8.21
C LEU A 127 -13.49 0.35 6.94
N THR A 128 -12.44 1.09 6.56
CA THR A 128 -12.40 1.83 5.28
C THR A 128 -12.60 0.89 4.09
N ALA A 129 -11.95 -0.28 4.09
CA ALA A 129 -12.10 -1.26 3.02
C ALA A 129 -13.51 -1.88 2.95
N ALA A 130 -14.16 -2.08 4.11
CA ALA A 130 -15.54 -2.55 4.19
C ALA A 130 -16.53 -1.47 3.72
N ALA A 131 -16.31 -0.21 4.12
CA ALA A 131 -17.14 0.93 3.75
C ALA A 131 -17.13 1.17 2.22
N GLY A 132 -15.98 1.03 1.56
CA GLY A 132 -15.86 1.16 0.10
C GLY A 132 -16.01 -0.14 -0.70
N ALA A 133 -16.53 -1.22 -0.10
CA ALA A 133 -16.67 -2.50 -0.78
C ALA A 133 -17.77 -2.47 -1.86
N PRO A 134 -17.56 -2.97 -3.09
CA PRO A 134 -18.57 -2.94 -4.15
C PRO A 134 -19.68 -3.99 -3.92
N LEU A 135 -20.51 -3.76 -2.90
CA LEU A 135 -21.56 -4.67 -2.42
C LEU A 135 -22.96 -4.15 -2.74
N ALA A 136 -23.96 -5.01 -2.61
CA ALA A 136 -25.35 -4.58 -2.64
C ALA A 136 -25.67 -3.63 -1.46
N PRO A 137 -26.65 -2.72 -1.61
CA PRO A 137 -27.07 -1.81 -0.54
C PRO A 137 -27.34 -2.54 0.78
N GLY A 138 -26.98 -1.93 1.92
CA GLY A 138 -27.13 -2.51 3.26
C GLY A 138 -25.99 -3.45 3.68
N ARG A 139 -25.29 -4.10 2.74
CA ARG A 139 -24.26 -5.10 3.09
C ARG A 139 -22.97 -4.47 3.60
N ALA A 140 -22.55 -3.34 3.03
CA ALA A 140 -21.38 -2.61 3.50
C ALA A 140 -21.60 -2.10 4.94
N LEU A 141 -22.76 -1.47 5.20
CA LEU A 141 -23.15 -1.02 6.52
C LEU A 141 -23.20 -2.16 7.55
N ALA A 142 -23.80 -3.29 7.18
CA ALA A 142 -23.86 -4.46 8.05
C ALA A 142 -22.47 -5.02 8.40
N LEU A 143 -21.54 -5.05 7.43
CA LEU A 143 -20.17 -5.49 7.68
C LEU A 143 -19.42 -4.49 8.58
N CYS A 144 -19.51 -3.18 8.33
CA CYS A 144 -18.89 -2.16 9.18
C CYS A 144 -19.38 -2.26 10.63
N LYS A 145 -20.69 -2.39 10.86
CA LYS A 145 -21.26 -2.58 12.21
C LYS A 145 -20.74 -3.84 12.89
N ARG A 146 -20.70 -4.97 12.18
CA ARG A 146 -20.15 -6.22 12.72
C ARG A 146 -18.66 -6.11 13.07
N LEU A 147 -17.87 -5.42 12.26
CA LEU A 147 -16.45 -5.20 12.54
C LEU A 147 -16.25 -4.32 13.77
N LEU A 148 -17.10 -3.32 13.98
CA LEU A 148 -17.11 -2.52 15.20
C LEU A 148 -17.53 -3.34 16.44
N ASP A 149 -18.58 -4.15 16.31
CA ASP A 149 -19.03 -5.06 17.37
C ASP A 149 -17.94 -6.10 17.73
N TRP A 150 -17.11 -6.48 16.75
CA TRP A 150 -15.96 -7.34 16.93
C TRP A 150 -14.75 -6.64 17.58
N GLY A 151 -14.84 -5.34 17.85
CA GLY A 151 -13.78 -4.56 18.50
C GLY A 151 -12.72 -4.04 17.55
N CYS A 152 -13.01 -3.93 16.25
CA CYS A 152 -12.12 -3.25 15.32
C CYS A 152 -11.96 -1.78 15.76
N PRO A 153 -10.74 -1.32 16.05
CA PRO A 153 -10.54 -0.01 16.63
C PRO A 153 -10.86 1.07 15.61
N VAL A 154 -11.51 2.13 16.11
CA VAL A 154 -11.87 3.32 15.33
C VAL A 154 -10.73 4.35 15.32
N GLY A 155 -9.62 4.11 16.02
CA GLY A 155 -8.40 4.93 16.00
C GLY A 155 -7.16 4.03 16.16
N GLY A 156 -5.96 4.61 16.16
CA GLY A 156 -4.74 3.84 16.42
C GLY A 156 -4.76 3.18 17.80
N ARG A 157 -4.12 2.00 17.95
CA ARG A 157 -3.97 1.31 19.24
C ARG A 157 -2.83 1.87 20.10
N THR A 158 -2.19 2.97 19.69
CA THR A 158 -1.05 3.55 20.41
C THR A 158 -1.53 4.30 21.66
N ALA A 159 -0.91 3.99 22.80
CA ALA A 159 -1.28 4.46 24.14
C ALA A 159 -0.87 5.92 24.44
N ALA A 160 -0.95 6.82 23.46
CA ALA A 160 -0.67 8.22 23.65
C ALA A 160 -1.99 9.01 23.67
N ALA A 161 -2.17 9.76 24.77
CA ALA A 161 -3.21 10.74 25.11
C ALA A 161 -4.65 10.55 24.57
N ALA A 162 -5.65 10.61 25.46
CA ALA A 162 -7.07 10.59 25.09
C ALA A 162 -7.49 11.61 23.99
N ALA A 163 -6.74 12.71 23.82
CA ALA A 163 -6.93 13.69 22.74
C ALA A 163 -6.38 13.22 21.37
N GLU A 164 -5.29 12.44 21.32
CA GLU A 164 -4.80 11.82 20.08
C GLU A 164 -5.78 10.74 19.58
N VAL A 165 -6.52 10.11 20.51
CA VAL A 165 -7.54 9.10 20.18
C VAL A 165 -8.77 9.71 19.48
N GLU A 166 -9.15 10.95 19.78
CA GLU A 166 -10.33 11.59 19.17
C GLU A 166 -10.07 12.04 17.74
N TRP A 167 -8.95 12.73 17.49
CA TRP A 167 -8.55 13.12 16.12
C TRP A 167 -8.32 11.91 15.21
N GLN A 168 -7.72 10.83 15.72
CA GLN A 168 -7.56 9.59 14.96
C GLN A 168 -8.90 8.93 14.61
N ARG A 169 -9.90 9.02 15.50
CA ARG A 169 -11.26 8.52 15.23
C ARG A 169 -11.95 9.33 14.16
N GLU A 170 -11.81 10.65 14.23
CA GLU A 170 -12.35 11.55 13.22
C GLU A 170 -11.73 11.28 11.84
N LEU A 171 -10.39 11.20 11.76
CA LEU A 171 -9.69 10.89 10.51
C LEU A 171 -10.11 9.54 9.94
N GLN A 172 -10.22 8.51 10.79
CA GLN A 172 -10.67 7.19 10.38
C GLN A 172 -12.13 7.19 9.89
N ALA A 173 -12.99 8.00 10.51
CA ALA A 173 -14.38 8.16 10.09
C ALA A 173 -14.48 8.90 8.74
N GLN A 174 -13.63 9.91 8.52
CA GLN A 174 -13.49 10.62 7.24
C GLN A 174 -13.01 9.68 6.13
N ASP A 175 -11.98 8.86 6.37
CA ASP A 175 -11.52 7.82 5.43
C ASP A 175 -12.65 6.86 5.05
N MET A 176 -13.44 6.40 6.03
CA MET A 176 -14.60 5.56 5.78
C MET A 176 -15.68 6.27 4.96
N LEU A 177 -15.94 7.55 5.26
CA LEU A 177 -16.92 8.36 4.53
C LEU A 177 -16.50 8.54 3.07
N SER A 178 -15.24 8.88 2.81
CA SER A 178 -14.68 9.01 1.46
C SER A 178 -14.77 7.71 0.67
N ALA A 179 -14.42 6.58 1.29
CA ALA A 179 -14.53 5.27 0.67
C ALA A 179 -15.99 4.87 0.36
N ALA A 180 -16.92 5.13 1.27
CA ALA A 180 -18.35 4.86 1.08
C ALA A 180 -18.96 5.75 0.01
N ALA A 181 -18.60 7.04 0.01
CA ALA A 181 -19.06 8.02 -0.97
C ALA A 181 -18.61 7.66 -2.39
N GLY A 182 -17.34 7.30 -2.57
CA GLY A 182 -16.82 6.81 -3.85
C GLY A 182 -17.41 5.47 -4.30
N ALA A 183 -17.91 4.65 -3.38
CA ALA A 183 -18.59 3.40 -3.71
C ALA A 183 -20.12 3.54 -3.87
N GLY A 184 -20.67 4.72 -3.58
CA GLY A 184 -22.11 5.02 -3.71
C GLY A 184 -22.99 4.46 -2.58
N HIS A 185 -22.42 4.12 -1.43
CA HIS A 185 -23.16 3.55 -0.29
C HIS A 185 -23.81 4.65 0.55
N ALA A 186 -24.96 5.13 0.09
CA ALA A 186 -25.72 6.19 0.76
C ALA A 186 -26.09 5.85 2.21
N ASP A 187 -26.38 4.58 2.52
CA ASP A 187 -26.69 4.10 3.86
C ASP A 187 -25.50 4.19 4.84
N VAL A 188 -24.28 3.93 4.36
CA VAL A 188 -23.05 4.09 5.15
C VAL A 188 -22.73 5.57 5.33
N VAL A 189 -22.90 6.38 4.28
CA VAL A 189 -22.70 7.84 4.33
C VAL A 189 -23.65 8.49 5.33
N GLU A 190 -24.95 8.18 5.26
CA GLU A 190 -25.95 8.68 6.21
C GLU A 190 -25.63 8.25 7.65
N TRP A 191 -25.18 7.00 7.84
CA TRP A 191 -24.79 6.50 9.16
C TRP A 191 -23.57 7.25 9.74
N LEU A 192 -22.57 7.58 8.92
CA LEU A 192 -21.37 8.31 9.34
C LEU A 192 -21.60 9.82 9.54
N LEU A 193 -22.51 10.42 8.77
CA LEU A 193 -22.91 11.82 8.94
C LEU A 193 -23.81 12.02 10.17
N ALA A 194 -24.61 11.02 10.54
CA ALA A 194 -25.42 11.09 11.74
C ALA A 194 -24.54 11.25 12.99
N PRO A 195 -24.91 12.10 13.98
CA PRO A 195 -24.13 12.34 15.19
C PRO A 195 -24.27 11.18 16.19
N VAL A 196 -23.96 9.95 15.76
CA VAL A 196 -24.07 8.72 16.55
C VAL A 196 -22.67 8.23 16.92
N PRO A 197 -22.35 8.08 18.23
CA PRO A 197 -21.08 7.50 18.66
C PRO A 197 -20.89 6.07 18.14
N PRO A 198 -19.65 5.62 17.86
CA PRO A 198 -18.37 6.30 18.09
C PRO A 198 -17.83 7.11 16.90
N LEU A 199 -18.56 7.17 15.77
CA LEU A 199 -18.05 7.63 14.46
C LEU A 199 -18.78 8.86 13.87
N GLY A 200 -19.80 9.37 14.55
CA GLY A 200 -20.72 10.35 13.98
C GLY A 200 -20.14 11.74 13.75
N GLY A 201 -20.65 12.44 12.73
CA GLY A 201 -20.27 13.83 12.40
C GLY A 201 -19.03 13.96 11.52
N ALA A 202 -18.62 12.89 10.84
CA ALA A 202 -17.34 12.76 10.14
C ALA A 202 -17.27 13.42 8.75
N TRP A 203 -17.87 14.59 8.56
CA TRP A 203 -17.87 15.25 7.25
C TRP A 203 -16.44 15.55 6.78
N THR A 204 -16.19 15.35 5.48
CA THR A 204 -14.95 15.72 4.78
C THR A 204 -15.25 16.09 3.33
N ASP A 205 -14.49 17.04 2.81
CA ASP A 205 -14.46 17.45 1.40
C ASP A 205 -14.02 16.31 0.47
N GLU A 206 -13.09 15.46 0.90
CA GLU A 206 -12.66 14.27 0.15
C GLU A 206 -13.82 13.34 -0.21
N ALA A 207 -14.83 13.21 0.67
CA ALA A 207 -16.00 12.41 0.38
C ALA A 207 -16.88 13.02 -0.72
N VAL A 208 -16.98 14.36 -0.75
CA VAL A 208 -17.67 15.06 -1.84
C VAL A 208 -16.98 14.77 -3.16
N TYR A 209 -15.65 14.88 -3.19
CA TYR A 209 -14.84 14.61 -4.40
C TYR A 209 -14.96 13.15 -4.84
N ALA A 210 -14.85 12.20 -3.90
CA ALA A 210 -14.96 10.78 -4.20
C ALA A 210 -16.33 10.42 -4.81
N ALA A 211 -17.44 10.94 -4.26
CA ALA A 211 -18.77 10.75 -4.84
C ALA A 211 -18.89 11.41 -6.22
N ALA A 212 -18.33 12.60 -6.41
CA ALA A 212 -18.37 13.31 -7.68
C ALA A 212 -17.57 12.59 -8.79
N GLU A 213 -16.35 12.15 -8.47
CA GLU A 213 -15.40 11.47 -9.37
C GLU A 213 -15.96 10.14 -9.89
N THR A 214 -16.74 9.45 -9.05
CA THR A 214 -17.35 8.15 -9.37
C THR A 214 -18.76 8.26 -9.95
N GLY A 215 -19.28 9.48 -10.09
CA GLY A 215 -20.56 9.75 -10.74
C GLY A 215 -21.79 9.62 -9.84
N HIS A 216 -21.62 9.53 -8.51
CA HIS A 216 -22.70 9.48 -7.54
C HIS A 216 -23.26 10.89 -7.24
N VAL A 217 -23.83 11.53 -8.25
CA VAL A 217 -24.34 12.92 -8.24
C VAL A 217 -25.23 13.24 -7.04
N ALA A 218 -26.24 12.40 -6.79
CA ALA A 218 -27.20 12.64 -5.70
C ALA A 218 -26.50 12.60 -4.33
N LEU A 219 -25.52 11.72 -4.17
CA LEU A 219 -24.75 11.57 -2.95
C LEU A 219 -23.78 12.73 -2.74
N ALA A 220 -23.11 13.19 -3.81
CA ALA A 220 -22.26 14.38 -3.77
C ALA A 220 -23.07 15.64 -3.39
N ARG A 221 -24.29 15.80 -3.92
CA ARG A 221 -25.20 16.89 -3.52
C ARG A 221 -25.65 16.78 -2.06
N LEU A 222 -25.95 15.57 -1.60
CA LEU A 222 -26.26 15.32 -0.18
C LEU A 222 -25.10 15.76 0.71
N LEU A 223 -23.87 15.35 0.38
CA LEU A 223 -22.67 15.71 1.14
C LEU A 223 -22.41 17.22 1.13
N LEU A 224 -22.63 17.91 0.01
CA LEU A 224 -22.55 19.37 -0.07
C LEU A 224 -23.61 20.05 0.82
N ALA A 225 -24.84 19.53 0.83
CA ALA A 225 -25.93 20.05 1.66
C ALA A 225 -25.71 19.77 3.16
N SER A 226 -24.99 18.69 3.48
CA SER A 226 -24.61 18.31 4.85
C SER A 226 -23.29 18.94 5.31
N CYS A 227 -22.69 19.84 4.53
CA CYS A 227 -21.45 20.52 4.89
C CYS A 227 -21.66 21.42 6.12
N PRO A 228 -20.90 21.22 7.22
CA PRO A 228 -20.89 22.15 8.35
C PRO A 228 -20.46 23.55 7.90
N GLU A 229 -21.05 24.60 8.50
CA GLU A 229 -20.73 25.99 8.14
C GLU A 229 -19.24 26.29 8.35
N GLU A 230 -18.65 25.76 9.42
CA GLU A 230 -17.25 25.95 9.77
C GLU A 230 -16.31 25.35 8.73
N ARG A 231 -16.75 24.34 7.96
CA ARG A 231 -15.92 23.61 7.00
C ARG A 231 -16.13 24.02 5.54
N LYS A 232 -17.04 24.95 5.25
CA LYS A 232 -17.28 25.42 3.87
C LYS A 232 -16.06 26.06 3.21
N HIS A 233 -15.11 26.55 4.01
CA HIS A 233 -13.85 27.11 3.54
C HIS A 233 -12.79 26.04 3.21
N GLU A 234 -12.95 24.81 3.72
CA GLU A 234 -12.06 23.67 3.44
C GLU A 234 -12.31 23.12 2.02
N LEU A 235 -13.55 23.22 1.53
CA LEU A 235 -13.94 22.70 0.22
C LEU A 235 -13.31 23.51 -0.93
N CYS A 236 -12.33 22.91 -1.60
CA CYS A 236 -11.81 23.36 -2.89
C CYS A 236 -12.83 23.09 -4.02
N VAL A 237 -13.34 24.17 -4.62
CA VAL A 237 -14.34 24.10 -5.72
C VAL A 237 -13.72 23.52 -6.99
N ILE A 238 -12.43 23.75 -7.25
CA ILE A 238 -11.79 23.22 -8.45
C ILE A 238 -11.64 21.71 -8.36
N GLU A 239 -11.25 21.16 -7.22
CA GLU A 239 -11.22 19.70 -7.02
C GLU A 239 -12.61 19.08 -7.21
N LEU A 240 -13.67 19.74 -6.73
CA LEU A 240 -15.05 19.34 -7.02
C LEU A 240 -15.36 19.32 -8.53
N LEU A 241 -14.95 20.35 -9.27
CA LEU A 241 -15.17 20.43 -10.71
C LEU A 241 -14.32 19.44 -11.50
N LYS A 242 -13.10 19.14 -11.06
CA LYS A 242 -12.25 18.07 -11.61
C LYS A 242 -12.91 16.72 -11.41
N ALA A 243 -13.38 16.44 -10.20
CA ALA A 243 -14.11 15.23 -9.87
C ALA A 243 -15.39 15.10 -10.71
N ALA A 244 -16.19 16.17 -10.82
CA ALA A 244 -17.38 16.21 -11.67
C ALA A 244 -17.04 16.00 -13.16
N ALA A 245 -15.96 16.62 -13.66
CA ALA A 245 -15.49 16.41 -15.03
C ALA A 245 -15.15 14.93 -15.29
N GLN A 246 -14.62 14.23 -14.29
CA GLN A 246 -14.37 12.79 -14.40
C GLN A 246 -15.68 11.97 -14.35
N GLY A 247 -16.50 12.12 -13.32
CA GLY A 247 -17.60 11.19 -13.03
C GLY A 247 -18.97 11.52 -13.62
N TYR A 248 -19.31 12.80 -13.79
CA TYR A 248 -20.68 13.20 -14.13
C TYR A 248 -21.05 12.99 -15.60
N GLY A 249 -22.33 12.91 -15.93
CA GLY A 249 -22.78 13.07 -17.32
C GLY A 249 -22.54 14.51 -17.81
N LEU A 250 -22.59 14.74 -19.14
CA LEU A 250 -22.34 16.07 -19.72
C LEU A 250 -23.28 17.14 -19.15
N GLU A 251 -24.58 16.88 -19.17
CA GLU A 251 -25.60 17.83 -18.69
C GLU A 251 -25.41 18.20 -17.21
N GLU A 252 -25.13 17.18 -16.38
CA GLU A 252 -24.89 17.37 -14.96
C GLU A 252 -23.61 18.16 -14.71
N PHE A 253 -22.53 17.82 -15.42
CA PHE A 253 -21.28 18.54 -15.35
C PHE A 253 -21.45 20.01 -15.76
N GLU A 254 -22.12 20.29 -16.88
CA GLU A 254 -22.33 21.66 -17.36
C GLU A 254 -23.13 22.50 -16.39
N ARG A 255 -24.17 21.92 -15.77
CA ARG A 255 -24.93 22.60 -14.74
C ARG A 255 -24.10 22.83 -13.48
N THR A 256 -23.43 21.82 -12.93
CA THR A 256 -22.54 22.01 -11.77
C THR A 256 -21.47 23.06 -12.05
N HIS A 257 -20.82 23.00 -13.22
CA HIS A 257 -19.87 24.01 -13.65
C HIS A 257 -20.52 25.41 -13.78
N GLY A 258 -21.74 25.48 -14.31
CA GLY A 258 -22.52 26.72 -14.39
C GLY A 258 -22.87 27.29 -13.03
N ASP A 259 -23.29 26.46 -12.09
CA ASP A 259 -23.64 26.86 -10.73
C ASP A 259 -22.42 27.42 -10.00
N TRP A 260 -21.25 26.80 -10.17
CA TRP A 260 -20.01 27.18 -9.50
C TRP A 260 -19.25 28.33 -10.17
N LEU A 261 -19.16 28.35 -11.50
CA LEU A 261 -18.34 29.30 -12.28
C LEU A 261 -19.11 30.13 -13.32
N GLY A 262 -20.41 29.90 -13.51
CA GLY A 262 -21.22 30.55 -14.56
C GLY A 262 -21.19 32.08 -14.52
N GLY A 263 -21.09 32.69 -15.70
CA GLY A 263 -21.10 34.16 -15.88
C GLY A 263 -19.75 34.86 -15.75
N ARG A 264 -18.69 34.16 -15.33
CA ARG A 264 -17.38 34.75 -15.02
C ARG A 264 -16.34 34.64 -16.14
N ARG A 265 -16.77 34.52 -17.40
CA ARG A 265 -15.87 34.27 -18.56
C ARG A 265 -14.68 35.23 -18.65
N GLU A 266 -14.91 36.51 -18.37
CA GLU A 266 -13.85 37.53 -18.38
C GLU A 266 -12.92 37.42 -17.16
N ARG A 267 -13.45 37.03 -16.00
CA ARG A 267 -12.67 36.84 -14.76
C ARG A 267 -11.83 35.57 -14.78
N LEU A 268 -12.28 34.52 -15.46
CA LEU A 268 -11.58 33.24 -15.63
C LEU A 268 -10.30 33.34 -16.50
N GLN A 269 -10.01 34.53 -17.07
CA GLN A 269 -8.74 34.83 -17.72
C GLN A 269 -7.66 35.31 -16.74
N ALA A 270 -8.02 35.59 -15.49
CA ALA A 270 -7.14 36.02 -14.42
C ALA A 270 -7.42 35.20 -13.15
N ASP A 271 -6.47 35.20 -12.23
CA ASP A 271 -6.67 34.53 -10.94
C ASP A 271 -7.71 35.32 -10.14
N PHE A 272 -8.68 34.63 -9.54
CA PHE A 272 -9.69 35.27 -8.71
C PHE A 272 -10.11 34.41 -7.54
N ARG A 273 -10.47 35.08 -6.45
CA ARG A 273 -11.06 34.47 -5.26
C ARG A 273 -12.37 35.17 -4.91
N GLU A 274 -13.43 34.41 -4.72
CA GLU A 274 -14.78 34.91 -4.46
C GLU A 274 -15.48 34.06 -3.40
N GLN A 275 -16.00 34.72 -2.36
CA GLN A 275 -16.91 34.07 -1.43
C GLN A 275 -18.34 34.14 -1.97
N ARG A 276 -19.00 32.99 -2.02
CA ARG A 276 -20.36 32.83 -2.50
C ARG A 276 -21.39 33.10 -1.40
N PRO A 277 -22.63 33.44 -1.77
CA PRO A 277 -23.72 33.64 -0.80
C PRO A 277 -24.04 32.42 0.06
N ASP A 278 -23.74 31.22 -0.43
CA ASP A 278 -23.91 29.94 0.27
C ASP A 278 -22.77 29.63 1.25
N GLY A 279 -21.80 30.54 1.40
CA GLY A 279 -20.68 30.45 2.35
C GLY A 279 -19.42 29.79 1.78
N PHE A 280 -19.49 29.15 0.62
CA PHE A 280 -18.34 28.52 -0.02
C PHE A 280 -17.40 29.54 -0.66
N THR A 281 -16.11 29.22 -0.72
CA THR A 281 -15.10 30.05 -1.38
C THR A 281 -14.69 29.40 -2.70
N VAL A 282 -14.76 30.17 -3.79
CA VAL A 282 -14.19 29.79 -5.08
C VAL A 282 -12.83 30.47 -5.20
N ASP A 283 -11.77 29.70 -5.36
CA ASP A 283 -10.45 30.17 -5.78
C ASP A 283 -10.17 29.53 -7.14
N PHE A 284 -9.75 30.31 -8.12
CA PHE A 284 -9.51 29.84 -9.49
C PHE A 284 -8.26 30.51 -10.04
N ASP A 285 -7.32 29.69 -10.50
CA ASP A 285 -6.13 30.13 -11.22
C ASP A 285 -6.08 29.56 -12.65
N LYS A 286 -5.10 30.02 -13.43
CA LYS A 286 -4.89 29.53 -14.80
C LYS A 286 -4.56 28.03 -14.88
N ALA A 287 -3.84 27.47 -13.91
CA ALA A 287 -3.45 26.06 -13.90
C ALA A 287 -4.67 25.15 -13.65
N ASP A 288 -5.71 25.65 -12.98
CA ASP A 288 -6.96 24.95 -12.75
C ASP A 288 -7.70 24.62 -14.04
N LEU A 289 -7.73 25.54 -15.01
CA LEU A 289 -8.31 25.26 -16.33
C LEU A 289 -7.58 24.10 -17.03
N GLU A 290 -6.25 24.08 -16.96
CA GLU A 290 -5.43 23.04 -17.56
C GLU A 290 -5.72 21.67 -16.92
N ALA A 291 -5.86 21.63 -15.60
CA ALA A 291 -6.22 20.43 -14.86
C ALA A 291 -7.67 19.97 -15.15
N LEU A 292 -8.62 20.89 -15.31
CA LEU A 292 -10.01 20.57 -15.70
C LEU A 292 -10.09 19.97 -17.11
N LEU A 293 -9.34 20.51 -18.07
CA LEU A 293 -9.26 19.96 -19.43
C LEU A 293 -8.69 18.54 -19.42
N ALA A 294 -7.63 18.31 -18.63
CA ALA A 294 -7.06 16.96 -18.46
C ALA A 294 -8.07 16.01 -17.81
N ALA A 295 -8.76 16.43 -16.75
CA ALA A 295 -9.80 15.63 -16.08
C ALA A 295 -10.95 15.25 -17.03
N ALA A 296 -11.42 16.19 -17.85
CA ALA A 296 -12.44 15.93 -18.85
C ALA A 296 -11.97 14.92 -19.91
N ALA A 297 -10.74 15.05 -20.41
CA ALA A 297 -10.16 14.13 -21.39
C ALA A 297 -9.95 12.71 -20.84
N GLY A 298 -9.59 12.59 -19.56
CA GLY A 298 -9.45 11.33 -18.83
C GLY A 298 -10.75 10.73 -18.32
N SER A 299 -11.88 11.42 -18.46
CA SER A 299 -13.17 10.97 -17.91
C SER A 299 -13.54 9.56 -18.39
N PRO A 300 -13.92 8.62 -17.51
CA PRO A 300 -14.38 7.29 -17.91
C PRO A 300 -15.73 7.31 -18.66
N THR A 301 -16.46 8.42 -18.63
CA THR A 301 -17.76 8.54 -19.29
C THR A 301 -17.64 8.67 -20.81
N PRO A 302 -18.62 8.18 -21.60
CA PRO A 302 -18.58 8.27 -23.07
C PRO A 302 -18.69 9.71 -23.59
N CYS A 303 -19.15 10.66 -22.78
CA CYS A 303 -19.31 12.07 -23.14
C CYS A 303 -18.06 12.93 -22.88
N TRP A 304 -16.90 12.31 -22.63
CA TRP A 304 -15.63 12.98 -22.33
C TRP A 304 -15.27 14.09 -23.35
N LEU A 305 -15.46 13.83 -24.66
CA LEU A 305 -15.15 14.80 -25.70
C LEU A 305 -16.10 16.01 -25.63
N GLY A 306 -17.38 15.77 -25.36
CA GLY A 306 -18.36 16.83 -25.14
C GLY A 306 -18.02 17.71 -23.94
N LYS A 307 -17.52 17.13 -22.85
CA LYS A 307 -17.06 17.89 -21.67
C LYS A 307 -15.84 18.75 -22.02
N LEU A 308 -14.89 18.19 -22.75
CA LEU A 308 -13.68 18.90 -23.19
C LEU A 308 -14.06 20.09 -24.10
N ASP A 309 -14.95 19.87 -25.07
CA ASP A 309 -15.44 20.91 -25.97
C ASP A 309 -16.24 21.98 -25.21
N ALA A 310 -17.11 21.59 -24.27
CA ALA A 310 -17.87 22.51 -23.45
C ALA A 310 -16.95 23.43 -22.64
N LEU A 311 -15.88 22.88 -22.04
CA LEU A 311 -14.88 23.67 -21.32
C LEU A 311 -14.14 24.65 -22.25
N LEU A 312 -13.64 24.17 -23.39
CA LEU A 312 -12.94 25.02 -24.36
C LEU A 312 -13.85 26.15 -24.86
N TRP A 313 -15.09 25.84 -25.21
CA TRP A 313 -16.05 26.81 -25.69
C TRP A 313 -16.44 27.84 -24.62
N ARG A 314 -16.76 27.40 -23.39
CA ARG A 314 -17.22 28.31 -22.34
C ARG A 314 -16.14 29.26 -21.86
N HIS A 315 -14.91 28.77 -21.72
CA HIS A 315 -13.80 29.56 -21.19
C HIS A 315 -13.10 30.38 -22.27
N LEU A 316 -12.93 29.82 -23.47
CA LEU A 316 -12.09 30.39 -24.52
C LEU A 316 -12.86 30.71 -25.81
N GLY A 317 -14.11 30.30 -25.96
CA GLY A 317 -14.91 30.51 -27.17
C GLY A 317 -14.33 29.81 -28.39
N GLU A 318 -14.50 30.45 -29.56
CA GLU A 318 -14.06 29.92 -30.86
C GLU A 318 -12.54 29.68 -30.93
N VAL A 319 -11.74 30.43 -30.18
CA VAL A 319 -10.27 30.29 -30.18
C VAL A 319 -9.77 29.17 -29.26
N GLY A 320 -10.64 28.50 -28.50
CA GLY A 320 -10.22 27.54 -27.47
C GLY A 320 -9.40 26.37 -28.02
N ALA A 321 -9.81 25.78 -29.14
CA ALA A 321 -9.07 24.69 -29.76
C ALA A 321 -7.67 25.14 -30.24
N ALA A 322 -7.58 26.32 -30.84
CA ALA A 322 -6.30 26.90 -31.29
C ALA A 322 -5.40 27.26 -30.10
N TRP A 323 -5.98 27.77 -29.03
CA TRP A 323 -5.28 28.07 -27.78
C TRP A 323 -4.67 26.82 -27.15
N LEU A 324 -5.41 25.71 -27.11
CA LEU A 324 -4.92 24.45 -26.56
C LEU A 324 -3.80 23.88 -27.44
N ALA A 325 -3.96 23.94 -28.77
CA ALA A 325 -2.94 23.53 -29.73
C ALA A 325 -1.63 24.35 -29.59
N ALA A 326 -1.73 25.63 -29.24
CA ALA A 326 -0.57 26.51 -29.02
C ALA A 326 0.15 26.25 -27.68
N ARG A 327 -0.37 25.38 -26.81
CA ARG A 327 0.18 25.09 -25.47
C ARG A 327 0.60 23.62 -25.35
N PRO A 328 1.85 23.29 -25.73
CA PRO A 328 2.28 21.89 -25.81
C PRO A 328 2.26 21.17 -24.46
N GLY A 329 2.54 21.85 -23.34
CA GLY A 329 2.50 21.22 -22.00
C GLY A 329 1.09 20.83 -21.56
N THR A 330 0.11 21.72 -21.74
CA THR A 330 -1.30 21.43 -21.45
C THR A 330 -1.84 20.35 -22.39
N LEU A 331 -1.51 20.43 -23.67
CA LEU A 331 -1.92 19.45 -24.66
C LEU A 331 -1.33 18.06 -24.37
N SER A 332 -0.08 17.99 -23.92
CA SER A 332 0.53 16.75 -23.44
C SER A 332 -0.26 16.12 -22.29
N ARG A 333 -0.64 16.90 -21.27
CA ARG A 333 -1.48 16.42 -20.16
C ARG A 333 -2.84 15.90 -20.63
N VAL A 334 -3.47 16.58 -21.59
CA VAL A 334 -4.74 16.13 -22.20
C VAL A 334 -4.56 14.78 -22.91
N PHE A 335 -3.48 14.60 -23.67
CA PHE A 335 -3.16 13.33 -24.32
C PHE A 335 -2.85 12.21 -23.30
N GLY A 336 -2.10 12.52 -22.25
CA GLY A 336 -1.83 11.57 -21.16
C GLY A 336 -3.09 11.14 -20.43
N ALA A 337 -3.97 12.08 -20.11
CA ALA A 337 -5.25 11.79 -19.47
C ALA A 337 -6.16 10.95 -20.39
N ALA A 338 -6.29 11.33 -21.66
CA ALA A 338 -7.04 10.54 -22.66
C ALA A 338 -6.48 9.11 -22.79
N MET A 339 -5.16 8.95 -22.84
CA MET A 339 -4.51 7.64 -22.94
C MET A 339 -4.67 6.79 -21.66
N SER A 340 -4.89 7.41 -20.51
CA SER A 340 -5.12 6.70 -19.24
C SER A 340 -6.45 5.93 -19.24
N ALA A 341 -7.44 6.39 -20.01
CA ALA A 341 -8.76 5.76 -20.13
C ALA A 341 -8.69 4.38 -20.81
N PRO A 342 -9.57 3.40 -20.48
CA PRO A 342 -9.60 2.06 -21.06
C PRO A 342 -9.52 2.02 -22.60
N ASP A 343 -10.21 2.94 -23.25
CA ASP A 343 -10.30 3.19 -24.70
C ASP A 343 -9.27 4.23 -25.22
N GLY A 344 -8.16 4.42 -24.50
CA GLY A 344 -7.21 5.50 -24.73
C GLY A 344 -6.63 5.60 -26.14
N ILE A 345 -6.39 4.46 -26.82
CA ILE A 345 -5.95 4.43 -28.22
C ILE A 345 -6.95 5.17 -29.12
N SER A 346 -8.24 4.87 -28.97
CA SER A 346 -9.31 5.49 -29.76
C SER A 346 -9.41 6.99 -29.48
N ARG A 347 -9.28 7.40 -28.21
CA ARG A 347 -9.34 8.82 -27.83
C ARG A 347 -8.17 9.60 -28.39
N VAL A 348 -6.95 9.09 -28.23
CA VAL A 348 -5.75 9.73 -28.76
C VAL A 348 -5.76 9.75 -30.28
N GLY A 349 -6.24 8.68 -30.94
CA GLY A 349 -6.48 8.68 -32.39
C GLY A 349 -7.44 9.78 -32.82
N LEU A 350 -8.56 9.97 -32.12
CA LEU A 350 -9.51 11.04 -32.38
C LEU A 350 -8.84 12.43 -32.26
N LEU A 351 -8.12 12.69 -31.16
CA LEU A 351 -7.41 13.96 -30.97
C LEU A 351 -6.33 14.20 -32.04
N TRP A 352 -5.66 13.15 -32.47
CA TRP A 352 -4.59 13.23 -33.46
C TRP A 352 -5.13 13.43 -34.88
N GLU A 353 -6.09 12.63 -35.30
CA GLU A 353 -6.60 12.59 -36.66
C GLU A 353 -7.67 13.66 -36.90
N GLN A 354 -8.65 13.77 -36.01
CA GLN A 354 -9.79 14.66 -36.23
C GLN A 354 -9.51 16.10 -35.79
N ARG A 355 -8.77 16.29 -34.69
CA ARG A 355 -8.43 17.64 -34.19
C ARG A 355 -7.11 18.18 -34.72
N GLY A 356 -6.27 17.32 -35.31
CA GLY A 356 -4.95 17.72 -35.80
C GLY A 356 -3.99 18.19 -34.70
N TRP A 357 -4.27 17.86 -33.43
CA TRP A 357 -3.47 18.31 -32.30
C TRP A 357 -2.17 17.52 -32.19
N ARG A 358 -1.05 18.22 -31.96
CA ARG A 358 0.30 17.64 -31.88
C ARG A 358 1.01 18.13 -30.61
N PRO A 359 1.12 17.28 -29.56
CA PRO A 359 1.95 17.58 -28.40
C PRO A 359 3.40 17.79 -28.82
N GLY A 360 4.02 18.89 -28.35
CA GLY A 360 5.40 19.23 -28.70
C GLY A 360 6.48 18.50 -27.89
N ASP A 361 6.08 17.56 -27.02
CA ASP A 361 6.91 16.84 -26.06
C ASP A 361 7.22 15.39 -26.51
N GLY A 362 6.85 15.01 -27.72
CA GLY A 362 7.09 13.65 -28.23
C GLY A 362 6.18 12.58 -27.62
N LEU A 363 5.01 12.97 -27.10
CA LEU A 363 3.98 12.07 -26.52
C LEU A 363 4.38 11.43 -25.18
N GLU A 364 5.24 12.08 -24.40
CA GLU A 364 5.75 11.57 -23.12
C GLU A 364 4.62 11.24 -22.13
N ALA A 365 3.66 12.13 -21.92
CA ALA A 365 2.56 11.88 -20.99
C ALA A 365 1.65 10.72 -21.44
N ALA A 366 1.46 10.54 -22.75
CA ALA A 366 0.71 9.40 -23.29
C ALA A 366 1.48 8.08 -23.11
N LEU A 367 2.80 8.09 -23.31
CA LEU A 367 3.67 6.94 -23.02
C LEU A 367 3.65 6.58 -21.53
N ALA A 368 3.69 7.56 -20.64
CA ALA A 368 3.58 7.37 -19.20
C ALA A 368 2.25 6.72 -18.80
N ALA A 369 1.13 7.22 -19.35
CA ALA A 369 -0.19 6.65 -19.13
C ALA A 369 -0.32 5.21 -19.64
N ALA A 370 0.10 4.95 -20.89
CA ALA A 370 0.09 3.62 -21.48
C ALA A 370 1.00 2.64 -20.73
N GLY A 371 2.20 3.11 -20.35
CA GLY A 371 3.17 2.31 -19.61
C GLY A 371 2.72 2.00 -18.19
N ALA A 372 2.09 2.95 -17.50
CA ALA A 372 1.47 2.71 -16.21
C ALA A 372 0.39 1.62 -16.27
N ARG A 373 -0.31 1.45 -17.40
CA ARG A 373 -1.30 0.37 -17.57
C ARG A 373 -0.66 -0.97 -17.97
N GLY A 374 0.61 -0.96 -18.38
CA GLY A 374 1.23 -2.13 -18.99
C GLY A 374 0.70 -2.44 -20.39
N ASP A 375 0.11 -1.45 -21.07
CA ASP A 375 -0.57 -1.62 -22.35
C ASP A 375 0.43 -1.56 -23.50
N THR A 376 1.01 -2.71 -23.86
CA THR A 376 2.00 -2.81 -24.93
C THR A 376 1.42 -2.44 -26.30
N ALA A 377 0.12 -2.64 -26.51
CA ALA A 377 -0.53 -2.27 -27.78
C ALA A 377 -0.59 -0.74 -27.92
N ALA A 378 -0.97 -0.04 -26.85
CA ALA A 378 -0.95 1.42 -26.83
C ALA A 378 0.47 1.99 -27.02
N VAL A 379 1.48 1.39 -26.37
CA VAL A 379 2.89 1.81 -26.55
C VAL A 379 3.35 1.63 -27.99
N ARG A 380 3.04 0.49 -28.62
CA ARG A 380 3.35 0.26 -30.05
C ARG A 380 2.64 1.26 -30.95
N TYR A 381 1.36 1.52 -30.70
CA TYR A 381 0.59 2.51 -31.45
C TYR A 381 1.25 3.90 -31.39
N LEU A 382 1.69 4.33 -30.20
CA LEU A 382 2.37 5.62 -30.02
C LEU A 382 3.69 5.71 -30.82
N PHE A 383 4.53 4.66 -30.81
CA PHE A 383 5.78 4.66 -31.57
C PHE A 383 5.58 4.45 -33.08
N GLU A 384 4.83 3.42 -33.46
CA GLU A 384 4.72 2.96 -34.85
C GLU A 384 3.78 3.85 -35.69
N GLN A 385 2.70 4.38 -35.10
CA GLN A 385 1.69 5.16 -35.84
C GLN A 385 1.81 6.66 -35.61
N LEU A 386 2.08 7.10 -34.38
CA LEU A 386 2.12 8.52 -34.05
C LEU A 386 3.53 9.12 -34.01
N GLY A 387 4.56 8.28 -34.18
CA GLY A 387 5.96 8.73 -34.23
C GLY A 387 6.46 9.29 -32.90
N ALA A 388 6.05 8.69 -31.77
CA ALA A 388 6.61 9.05 -30.46
C ALA A 388 8.15 8.97 -30.50
N SER A 389 8.80 10.00 -29.95
CA SER A 389 10.25 10.14 -30.05
C SER A 389 10.97 9.34 -28.97
N ALA A 390 12.00 8.60 -29.36
CA ALA A 390 12.95 7.97 -28.45
C ALA A 390 13.91 8.98 -27.82
N ASP A 391 14.17 10.09 -28.52
CA ASP A 391 14.79 11.30 -27.96
C ASP A 391 13.69 12.06 -27.22
N MET A 392 13.40 11.61 -26.00
CA MET A 392 12.73 12.44 -25.02
C MET A 392 13.63 13.66 -24.84
N HIS A 393 13.18 14.80 -25.37
CA HIS A 393 14.01 15.98 -25.59
C HIS A 393 14.65 16.48 -24.27
N PHE A 394 15.85 16.00 -23.97
CA PHE A 394 16.84 16.71 -23.17
C PHE A 394 17.32 17.89 -24.02
N LYS A 395 16.48 18.92 -24.20
CA LYS A 395 17.02 20.20 -24.67
C LYS A 395 18.00 20.66 -23.60
N PRO A 396 19.27 20.94 -23.92
CA PRO A 396 20.20 21.56 -22.98
C PRO A 396 19.79 23.03 -22.82
N ARG A 397 18.65 23.28 -22.19
CA ARG A 397 18.33 24.60 -21.66
C ARG A 397 18.98 24.66 -20.30
N LYS A 398 20.08 25.43 -20.25
CA LYS A 398 20.70 26.04 -19.07
C LYS A 398 19.84 25.88 -17.81
N VAL A 399 20.30 25.01 -16.92
CA VAL A 399 19.81 24.84 -15.54
C VAL A 399 18.35 24.41 -15.44
N CYS A 400 18.09 23.10 -15.52
CA CYS A 400 16.86 22.49 -15.02
C CYS A 400 17.24 21.23 -14.22
N TYR A 401 16.86 21.20 -12.95
CA TYR A 401 17.00 20.04 -12.07
C TYR A 401 16.06 18.94 -12.59
N TYR A 402 16.56 18.01 -13.42
CA TYR A 402 15.72 17.03 -14.13
C TYR A 402 15.08 16.01 -13.18
N GLU A 403 13.75 16.04 -13.08
CA GLU A 403 12.92 14.97 -12.54
C GLU A 403 12.92 13.77 -13.51
N PRO A 404 12.85 12.51 -13.00
CA PRO A 404 12.82 11.33 -13.85
C PRO A 404 11.53 11.27 -14.69
N SER A 405 11.65 10.98 -15.99
CA SER A 405 10.49 10.83 -16.87
C SER A 405 9.49 9.79 -16.32
N ASP A 406 8.25 10.22 -16.12
CA ASP A 406 7.15 9.35 -15.70
C ASP A 406 6.89 8.22 -16.70
N ALA A 407 7.32 8.38 -17.97
CA ALA A 407 7.23 7.36 -19.00
C ALA A 407 8.00 6.08 -18.66
N LEU A 408 9.09 6.18 -17.89
CA LEU A 408 9.87 5.02 -17.44
C LEU A 408 9.55 4.66 -15.97
N ARG A 409 9.37 5.66 -15.12
CA ARG A 409 9.17 5.46 -13.67
C ARG A 409 7.85 4.75 -13.34
N LEU A 410 6.75 5.13 -13.99
CA LEU A 410 5.43 4.53 -13.74
C LEU A 410 5.33 3.05 -14.15
N PRO A 411 5.78 2.63 -15.35
CA PRO A 411 5.83 1.21 -15.69
C PRO A 411 6.78 0.44 -14.76
N ALA A 412 7.89 1.03 -14.32
CA ALA A 412 8.81 0.39 -13.36
C ALA A 412 8.16 0.14 -12.00
N LYS A 413 7.52 1.17 -11.43
CA LYS A 413 6.77 1.08 -10.16
C LYS A 413 5.68 0.00 -10.21
N ARG A 414 5.06 -0.21 -11.37
CA ARG A 414 4.01 -1.22 -11.58
C ARG A 414 4.54 -2.56 -12.13
N GLY A 415 5.86 -2.68 -12.34
CA GLY A 415 6.52 -3.91 -12.74
C GLY A 415 6.29 -4.32 -14.19
N HIS A 416 5.93 -3.39 -15.07
CA HIS A 416 5.64 -3.64 -16.48
C HIS A 416 6.93 -3.81 -17.32
N LEU A 417 7.72 -4.84 -17.01
CA LEU A 417 8.96 -5.20 -17.72
C LEU A 417 8.80 -5.23 -19.25
N GLN A 418 7.72 -5.83 -19.77
CA GLN A 418 7.49 -5.93 -21.22
C GLN A 418 7.35 -4.56 -21.89
N VAL A 419 6.76 -3.58 -21.19
CA VAL A 419 6.66 -2.21 -21.70
C VAL A 419 8.03 -1.56 -21.76
N LEU A 420 8.83 -1.68 -20.70
CA LEU A 420 10.18 -1.09 -20.67
C LEU A 420 11.10 -1.73 -21.72
N GLN A 421 11.00 -3.04 -21.91
CA GLN A 421 11.72 -3.75 -22.98
C GLN A 421 11.30 -3.27 -24.37
N LEU A 422 10.00 -3.06 -24.59
CA LEU A 422 9.48 -2.52 -25.83
C LEU A 422 9.97 -1.09 -26.08
N MET A 423 9.92 -0.21 -25.07
CA MET A 423 10.46 1.14 -25.15
C MET A 423 11.96 1.13 -25.48
N ALA A 424 12.74 0.27 -24.82
CA ALA A 424 14.16 0.10 -25.11
C ALA A 424 14.42 -0.40 -26.54
N ALA A 425 13.57 -1.30 -27.07
CA ALA A 425 13.64 -1.78 -28.45
C ALA A 425 13.31 -0.68 -29.47
N HIS A 426 12.45 0.28 -29.12
CA HIS A 426 12.21 1.50 -29.89
C HIS A 426 13.25 2.60 -29.68
N GLY A 427 14.36 2.30 -28.98
CA GLY A 427 15.50 3.21 -28.84
C GLY A 427 15.43 4.16 -27.65
N VAL A 428 14.44 4.06 -26.77
CA VAL A 428 14.36 4.89 -25.56
C VAL A 428 15.58 4.61 -24.67
N ARG A 429 16.27 5.67 -24.27
CA ARG A 429 17.41 5.64 -23.34
C ARG A 429 17.29 6.76 -22.31
N CYS A 430 18.03 6.65 -21.20
CA CYS A 430 18.08 7.63 -20.13
C CYS A 430 19.49 7.75 -19.53
N CYS A 431 19.76 8.92 -18.95
CA CYS A 431 20.95 9.22 -18.16
C CYS A 431 20.83 8.67 -16.72
N ASP A 432 21.85 8.91 -15.90
CA ASP A 432 22.01 8.37 -14.54
C ASP A 432 20.76 8.54 -13.66
N LYS A 433 20.21 9.76 -13.57
CA LYS A 433 19.11 10.07 -12.63
C LYS A 433 17.83 9.27 -12.95
N PRO A 434 17.28 9.27 -14.18
CA PRO A 434 16.14 8.42 -14.51
C PRO A 434 16.47 6.93 -14.48
N PHE A 435 17.70 6.52 -14.83
CA PHE A 435 18.14 5.12 -14.72
C PHE A 435 18.05 4.63 -13.27
N ARG A 436 18.59 5.40 -12.33
CA ARG A 436 18.48 5.16 -10.88
C ARG A 436 17.03 5.18 -10.39
N ALA A 437 16.23 6.13 -10.85
CA ALA A 437 14.82 6.24 -10.45
C ALA A 437 13.99 5.00 -10.87
N VAL A 438 14.26 4.43 -12.05
CA VAL A 438 13.65 3.17 -12.51
C VAL A 438 14.03 2.01 -11.59
N ALA A 439 15.31 1.89 -11.23
CA ALA A 439 15.79 0.86 -10.31
C ALA A 439 15.13 1.00 -8.92
N VAL A 440 15.15 2.20 -8.34
CA VAL A 440 14.54 2.48 -7.03
C VAL A 440 13.04 2.21 -7.05
N ALA A 441 12.32 2.60 -8.10
CA ALA A 441 10.88 2.36 -8.23
C ALA A 441 10.56 0.86 -8.34
N ALA A 442 11.39 0.09 -9.06
CA ALA A 442 11.23 -1.36 -9.16
C ALA A 442 11.56 -2.06 -7.83
N ALA A 443 12.57 -1.59 -7.11
CA ALA A 443 12.97 -2.11 -5.80
C ALA A 443 11.92 -1.87 -4.72
N ALA A 444 11.42 -0.63 -4.64
CA ALA A 444 10.34 -0.24 -3.70
C ALA A 444 9.03 -0.99 -3.96
N ALA A 445 8.85 -1.56 -5.15
CA ALA A 445 7.67 -2.33 -5.52
C ALA A 445 7.93 -3.85 -5.62
N GLY A 446 9.16 -4.32 -5.36
CA GLY A 446 9.51 -5.74 -5.30
C GLY A 446 9.62 -6.44 -6.66
N HIS A 447 9.92 -5.71 -7.74
CA HIS A 447 9.98 -6.27 -9.10
C HIS A 447 11.38 -6.78 -9.46
N LEU A 448 11.82 -7.86 -8.79
CA LEU A 448 13.17 -8.42 -8.95
C LEU A 448 13.58 -8.72 -10.41
N GLN A 449 12.68 -9.27 -11.22
CA GLN A 449 12.99 -9.59 -12.62
C GLN A 449 13.23 -8.33 -13.47
N LEU A 450 12.57 -7.23 -13.12
CA LEU A 450 12.77 -5.95 -13.78
C LEU A 450 14.13 -5.38 -13.40
N LEU A 451 14.51 -5.45 -12.12
CA LEU A 451 15.82 -5.03 -11.64
C LEU A 451 16.97 -5.78 -12.32
N ARG A 452 16.90 -7.11 -12.37
CA ARG A 452 17.91 -7.93 -13.06
C ARG A 452 18.08 -7.56 -14.52
N TRP A 453 16.97 -7.28 -15.21
CA TRP A 453 17.03 -6.82 -16.61
C TRP A 453 17.64 -5.42 -16.72
N HIS A 454 17.21 -4.49 -15.87
CA HIS A 454 17.60 -3.08 -15.91
C HIS A 454 19.07 -2.88 -15.57
N LEU A 455 19.57 -3.51 -14.50
CA LEU A 455 20.96 -3.43 -14.06
C LEU A 455 21.89 -4.32 -14.90
N GLY A 456 21.41 -5.49 -15.34
CA GLY A 456 22.24 -6.47 -16.03
C GLY A 456 22.49 -6.21 -17.52
N GLN A 457 21.64 -5.43 -18.21
CA GLN A 457 21.79 -5.20 -19.67
C GLN A 457 22.19 -3.78 -20.05
N GLY A 458 22.11 -2.80 -19.13
CA GLY A 458 22.29 -1.38 -19.47
C GLY A 458 21.37 -0.90 -20.59
N ALA A 459 20.28 -1.63 -20.89
CA ALA A 459 19.50 -1.46 -22.12
C ALA A 459 18.80 -0.10 -22.21
N LEU A 460 18.54 0.53 -21.06
CA LEU A 460 18.02 1.88 -20.96
C LEU A 460 19.13 2.92 -20.73
N PHE A 461 20.34 2.54 -20.33
CA PHE A 461 21.39 3.48 -19.98
C PHE A 461 22.01 4.12 -21.23
N LYS A 462 22.28 5.43 -21.18
CA LYS A 462 23.09 6.17 -22.16
C LYS A 462 24.13 6.97 -21.40
N SER A 463 25.40 6.79 -21.74
CA SER A 463 26.49 7.49 -21.06
C SER A 463 26.48 8.99 -21.42
N ASP A 464 26.84 9.85 -20.47
CA ASP A 464 26.92 11.31 -20.68
C ASP A 464 27.94 11.68 -21.78
N ILE A 465 28.98 10.87 -21.97
CA ILE A 465 30.00 11.00 -23.02
C ILE A 465 29.38 10.80 -24.41
N GLU A 466 28.45 9.85 -24.56
CA GLU A 466 27.73 9.59 -25.81
C GLU A 466 26.55 10.55 -26.03
N ALA A 467 26.11 11.26 -25.00
CA ALA A 467 25.04 12.26 -25.07
C ALA A 467 25.53 13.63 -25.57
N GLY A 468 26.83 13.81 -25.80
CA GLY A 468 27.42 15.08 -26.26
C GLY A 468 27.36 16.19 -25.21
N GLY A 469 27.23 15.84 -23.92
CA GLY A 469 27.31 16.79 -22.83
C GLY A 469 28.73 17.33 -22.67
N GLU A 470 28.87 18.64 -22.42
CA GLU A 470 30.14 19.21 -21.96
C GLU A 470 30.62 18.42 -20.74
N VAL A 471 31.90 18.03 -20.75
CA VAL A 471 32.57 17.46 -19.57
C VAL A 471 32.31 18.42 -18.42
N ARG A 472 31.68 17.91 -17.34
CA ARG A 472 31.45 18.68 -16.11
C ARG A 472 32.73 19.43 -15.75
N SER A 473 32.65 20.74 -15.49
CA SER A 473 33.80 21.46 -14.94
C SER A 473 34.16 20.86 -13.59
N ASP A 474 35.44 20.94 -13.20
CA ASP A 474 35.91 20.38 -11.93
C ASP A 474 35.10 20.89 -10.71
N SER A 475 34.50 22.08 -10.81
CA SER A 475 33.56 22.64 -9.82
C SER A 475 32.26 21.86 -9.65
N ASP A 476 31.71 21.29 -10.73
CA ASP A 476 30.46 20.54 -10.72
C ASP A 476 30.66 19.12 -10.16
N ILE A 477 31.90 18.62 -10.21
CA ILE A 477 32.33 17.34 -9.65
C ILE A 477 32.51 17.46 -8.12
N GLU A 478 33.02 18.59 -7.64
CA GLU A 478 33.21 18.86 -6.20
C GLU A 478 31.89 19.09 -5.44
N GLU A 479 30.87 19.70 -6.06
CA GLU A 479 29.57 19.96 -5.42
C GLU A 479 28.61 18.75 -5.47
N TYR A 480 28.66 17.94 -6.54
CA TYR A 480 27.67 16.88 -6.80
C TYR A 480 28.21 15.45 -6.82
N GLY A 481 29.52 15.26 -6.62
CA GLY A 481 30.18 13.96 -6.66
C GLY A 481 30.29 13.35 -8.07
N PRO A 482 31.07 12.26 -8.22
CA PRO A 482 31.18 11.55 -9.49
C PRO A 482 29.82 10.98 -9.94
N VAL A 483 29.67 10.75 -11.25
CA VAL A 483 28.62 9.94 -11.91
C VAL A 483 28.18 8.81 -10.98
N ASP A 484 26.87 8.68 -10.68
CA ASP A 484 26.32 7.61 -9.83
C ASP A 484 26.80 6.26 -10.42
N ASN A 485 27.90 5.72 -9.90
CA ASN A 485 28.40 4.40 -10.25
C ASN A 485 27.27 3.39 -9.97
N ILE A 486 27.25 2.28 -10.71
CA ILE A 486 26.22 1.24 -10.53
C ILE A 486 26.10 0.81 -9.06
N ASP A 487 27.20 0.92 -8.30
CA ASP A 487 27.27 0.72 -6.86
C ASP A 487 26.35 1.67 -6.05
N ASP A 488 26.30 2.99 -6.33
CA ASP A 488 25.35 3.91 -5.64
C ASP A 488 23.89 3.55 -6.00
N VAL A 489 23.63 3.16 -7.26
CA VAL A 489 22.29 2.73 -7.67
C VAL A 489 21.86 1.50 -6.86
N VAL A 490 22.76 0.54 -6.67
CA VAL A 490 22.53 -0.67 -5.89
C VAL A 490 22.29 -0.35 -4.41
N ASP A 491 23.01 0.61 -3.81
CA ASP A 491 22.77 1.05 -2.43
C ASP A 491 21.38 1.67 -2.24
N LYS A 492 20.91 2.45 -3.23
CA LYS A 492 19.57 3.04 -3.21
C LYS A 492 18.49 2.00 -3.43
N VAL A 493 18.75 0.98 -4.25
CA VAL A 493 17.89 -0.21 -4.40
C VAL A 493 17.78 -0.94 -3.07
N LEU A 494 18.89 -1.17 -2.36
CA LEU A 494 18.90 -1.79 -1.04
C LEU A 494 18.05 -1.00 -0.03
N GLN A 495 18.28 0.31 0.09
CA GLN A 495 17.52 1.18 0.99
C GLN A 495 16.02 1.22 0.68
N ALA A 496 15.64 1.20 -0.60
CA ALA A 496 14.24 1.19 -1.02
C ALA A 496 13.56 -0.15 -0.72
N ALA A 497 14.26 -1.27 -0.99
CA ALA A 497 13.75 -2.61 -0.75
C ALA A 497 13.61 -2.93 0.75
N LEU A 498 14.54 -2.46 1.60
CA LEU A 498 14.46 -2.59 3.05
C LEU A 498 13.23 -1.86 3.61
N ARG A 499 13.05 -0.58 3.24
CA ARG A 499 11.88 0.22 3.65
C ARG A 499 10.54 -0.38 3.22
N ALA A 500 10.52 -1.02 2.04
CA ALA A 500 9.32 -1.67 1.51
C ALA A 500 9.13 -3.12 1.99
N GLY A 501 10.14 -3.72 2.64
CA GLY A 501 10.07 -5.09 3.17
C GLY A 501 10.24 -6.20 2.13
N HIS A 502 10.88 -5.93 0.99
CA HIS A 502 11.06 -6.87 -0.13
C HIS A 502 12.35 -7.71 0.02
N ALA A 503 12.25 -8.82 0.77
CA ALA A 503 13.40 -9.68 1.10
C ALA A 503 14.13 -10.27 -0.12
N ASP A 504 13.41 -10.60 -1.19
CA ASP A 504 14.01 -11.11 -2.43
C ASP A 504 14.90 -10.07 -3.13
N VAL A 505 14.48 -8.81 -3.15
CA VAL A 505 15.27 -7.69 -3.68
C VAL A 505 16.44 -7.35 -2.77
N VAL A 506 16.26 -7.39 -1.44
CA VAL A 506 17.36 -7.19 -0.48
C VAL A 506 18.43 -8.27 -0.62
N ARG A 507 18.01 -9.53 -0.77
CA ARG A 507 18.93 -10.65 -1.04
C ARG A 507 19.69 -10.44 -2.34
N TYR A 508 18.98 -10.04 -3.39
CA TYR A 508 19.61 -9.71 -4.68
C TYR A 508 20.67 -8.62 -4.53
N ALA A 509 20.34 -7.50 -3.87
CA ALA A 509 21.28 -6.41 -3.66
C ALA A 509 22.52 -6.83 -2.83
N LEU A 510 22.32 -7.49 -1.68
CA LEU A 510 23.42 -7.86 -0.78
C LEU A 510 24.27 -9.03 -1.29
N VAL A 511 23.66 -10.01 -1.97
CA VAL A 511 24.32 -11.28 -2.32
C VAL A 511 24.74 -11.33 -3.79
N GLU A 512 23.85 -10.94 -4.71
CA GLU A 512 24.13 -11.00 -6.15
C GLU A 512 24.92 -9.75 -6.59
N GLU A 513 24.45 -8.55 -6.22
CA GLU A 513 25.10 -7.28 -6.58
C GLU A 513 26.16 -6.80 -5.57
N ARG A 514 26.30 -7.50 -4.43
CA ARG A 514 27.31 -7.22 -3.38
C ARG A 514 27.30 -5.77 -2.86
N ALA A 515 26.10 -5.19 -2.72
CA ALA A 515 25.88 -3.89 -2.11
C ALA A 515 26.61 -3.74 -0.76
N GLU A 516 27.10 -2.54 -0.44
CA GLU A 516 27.63 -2.30 0.88
C GLU A 516 26.50 -2.36 1.91
N PRO A 517 26.65 -3.19 2.97
CA PRO A 517 25.61 -3.29 3.97
C PRO A 517 25.52 -1.99 4.77
N LEU A 518 24.29 -1.47 4.90
CA LEU A 518 23.97 -0.42 5.86
C LEU A 518 24.32 -0.82 7.31
N TRP A 519 24.33 0.15 8.21
CA TRP A 519 24.49 -0.11 9.64
C TRP A 519 23.43 -1.12 10.13
N PRO A 520 23.82 -2.27 10.73
CA PRO A 520 22.89 -3.38 11.01
C PRO A 520 21.65 -3.00 11.85
N PRO A 521 21.75 -2.15 12.89
CA PRO A 521 20.58 -1.65 13.61
C PRO A 521 19.55 -0.95 12.71
N THR A 522 19.98 -0.20 11.69
CA THR A 522 19.09 0.42 10.71
C THR A 522 18.37 -0.63 9.88
N MET A 523 19.05 -1.70 9.45
CA MET A 523 18.41 -2.77 8.68
C MET A 523 17.36 -3.52 9.51
N TRP A 524 17.68 -3.84 10.76
CA TRP A 524 16.72 -4.48 11.68
C TRP A 524 15.52 -3.60 11.96
N MET A 525 15.74 -2.31 12.21
CA MET A 525 14.67 -1.34 12.42
C MET A 525 13.77 -1.23 11.19
N GLN A 526 14.34 -1.09 9.99
CA GLN A 526 13.57 -1.03 8.74
C GLN A 526 12.80 -2.32 8.48
N ALA A 527 13.37 -3.49 8.80
CA ALA A 527 12.68 -4.76 8.65
C ALA A 527 11.49 -4.91 9.61
N ALA A 528 11.64 -4.42 10.85
CA ALA A 528 10.57 -4.36 11.83
C ALA A 528 9.48 -3.36 11.43
N THR A 529 9.84 -2.13 11.04
CA THR A 529 8.91 -1.10 10.54
C THR A 529 8.16 -1.55 9.29
N ALA A 530 8.83 -2.24 8.37
CA ALA A 530 8.21 -2.82 7.18
C ALA A 530 7.32 -4.04 7.51
N ARG A 531 7.34 -4.50 8.76
CA ARG A 531 6.62 -5.67 9.28
C ARG A 531 6.82 -6.88 8.36
N SER A 532 8.07 -7.23 8.07
CA SER A 532 8.43 -8.29 7.12
C SER A 532 9.20 -9.43 7.80
N VAL A 533 8.48 -10.52 8.10
CA VAL A 533 9.04 -11.78 8.64
C VAL A 533 10.18 -12.29 7.76
N ALA A 534 9.95 -12.36 6.44
CA ALA A 534 10.93 -12.85 5.48
C ALA A 534 12.22 -12.02 5.47
N LEU A 535 12.12 -10.70 5.71
CA LEU A 535 13.30 -9.83 5.77
C LEU A 535 14.09 -10.02 7.06
N LEU A 536 13.42 -10.16 8.21
CA LEU A 536 14.08 -10.49 9.48
C LEU A 536 14.80 -11.85 9.40
N GLU A 537 14.15 -12.86 8.86
CA GLU A 537 14.75 -14.18 8.66
C GLU A 537 15.91 -14.14 7.67
N LEU A 538 15.80 -13.34 6.60
CA LEU A 538 16.90 -13.13 5.66
C LEU A 538 18.11 -12.53 6.36
N LEU A 539 17.95 -11.43 7.11
CA LEU A 539 19.04 -10.78 7.83
C LEU A 539 19.70 -11.74 8.82
N ALA A 540 18.91 -12.54 9.55
CA ALA A 540 19.43 -13.58 10.43
C ALA A 540 20.22 -14.64 9.65
N SER A 541 19.70 -15.10 8.51
CA SER A 541 20.35 -16.11 7.67
C SER A 541 21.66 -15.63 7.03
N LEU A 542 21.79 -14.33 6.80
CA LEU A 542 23.02 -13.68 6.32
C LEU A 542 24.04 -13.45 7.44
N GLY A 543 23.69 -13.77 8.70
CA GLY A 543 24.60 -13.69 9.83
C GLY A 543 24.74 -12.28 10.43
N TYR A 544 23.82 -11.36 10.13
CA TYR A 544 23.84 -10.05 10.80
C TYR A 544 23.59 -10.23 12.31
N PRO A 545 24.40 -9.61 13.18
CA PRO A 545 24.27 -9.80 14.61
C PRO A 545 22.92 -9.27 15.10
N ALA A 546 22.16 -10.13 15.77
CA ALA A 546 21.06 -9.71 16.62
C ALA A 546 21.65 -9.07 17.89
N GLY A 547 21.01 -8.03 18.42
CA GLY A 547 21.56 -7.28 19.54
C GLY A 547 20.56 -6.33 20.21
N THR A 548 21.06 -5.40 21.00
CA THR A 548 20.26 -4.35 21.68
C THR A 548 19.89 -3.24 20.71
N VAL A 549 19.10 -3.56 19.68
CA VAL A 549 18.42 -2.55 18.88
C VAL A 549 17.25 -2.06 19.72
N VAL A 550 17.39 -0.85 20.26
CA VAL A 550 16.36 -0.17 21.05
C VAL A 550 15.16 0.12 20.12
N GLU A 551 13.93 -0.03 20.62
CA GLU A 551 12.67 0.29 19.89
C GLU A 551 12.30 -0.66 18.73
N VAL A 552 12.99 -1.80 18.57
CA VAL A 552 12.70 -2.73 17.46
C VAL A 552 11.33 -3.41 17.59
N TYR A 553 10.84 -3.61 18.81
CA TYR A 553 9.49 -4.16 19.07
C TYR A 553 8.42 -3.09 18.88
N GLU A 554 8.69 -1.84 19.30
CA GLU A 554 7.82 -0.70 19.01
C GLU A 554 7.66 -0.47 17.49
N ALA A 555 8.76 -0.59 16.73
CA ALA A 555 8.73 -0.49 15.28
C ALA A 555 7.93 -1.63 14.60
N ALA A 556 7.93 -2.83 15.18
CA ALA A 556 7.09 -3.93 14.72
C ALA A 556 5.59 -3.69 15.02
N GLY A 557 5.27 -2.88 16.04
CA GLY A 557 3.91 -2.69 16.53
C GLY A 557 3.29 -4.00 17.00
N ASP A 558 2.00 -4.20 16.75
CA ASP A 558 1.26 -5.39 17.19
C ASP A 558 1.30 -6.56 16.19
N ASP A 559 2.26 -6.58 15.25
CA ASP A 559 2.36 -7.65 14.24
C ASP A 559 2.94 -8.93 14.86
N VAL A 560 2.05 -9.80 15.34
CA VAL A 560 2.39 -11.02 16.07
C VAL A 560 3.45 -11.88 15.34
N PRO A 561 3.31 -12.21 14.03
CA PRO A 561 4.36 -12.91 13.31
C PRO A 561 5.76 -12.28 13.42
N VAL A 562 5.85 -10.95 13.30
CA VAL A 562 7.12 -10.21 13.38
C VAL A 562 7.66 -10.22 14.81
N LEU A 563 6.81 -9.95 15.81
CA LEU A 563 7.18 -10.00 17.24
C LEU A 563 7.72 -11.37 17.65
N ARG A 564 7.11 -12.45 17.15
CA ARG A 564 7.58 -13.82 17.39
C ARG A 564 8.97 -14.06 16.82
N VAL A 565 9.24 -13.58 15.60
CA VAL A 565 10.59 -13.68 15.02
C VAL A 565 11.60 -12.90 15.83
N LEU A 566 11.30 -11.66 16.21
CA LEU A 566 12.20 -10.84 17.04
C LEU A 566 12.51 -11.51 18.40
N ALA A 567 11.50 -12.09 19.05
CA ALA A 567 11.68 -12.83 20.30
C ALA A 567 12.52 -14.12 20.13
N ARG A 568 12.34 -14.85 19.01
CA ARG A 568 13.18 -16.02 18.68
C ARG A 568 14.62 -15.64 18.37
N LEU A 569 14.82 -14.50 17.71
CA LEU A 569 16.14 -13.92 17.43
C LEU A 569 16.79 -13.26 18.65
N ARG A 570 16.13 -13.31 19.82
CA ARG A 570 16.65 -12.85 21.11
C ARG A 570 16.93 -11.35 21.17
N PHE A 571 16.13 -10.53 20.48
CA PHE A 571 16.27 -9.07 20.58
C PHE A 571 15.95 -8.59 22.00
N CYS A 572 16.89 -7.86 22.59
CA CYS A 572 16.77 -7.29 23.93
C CYS A 572 16.58 -5.78 23.79
N GLY A 573 15.36 -5.30 24.02
CA GLY A 573 14.99 -3.89 23.91
C GLY A 573 14.24 -3.43 25.15
N SER A 574 14.34 -2.14 25.46
CA SER A 574 13.63 -1.54 26.58
C SER A 574 12.09 -1.56 26.38
N ASP A 575 11.67 -1.75 25.15
CA ASP A 575 10.34 -1.88 24.59
C ASP A 575 9.83 -3.33 24.51
N ALA A 576 10.60 -4.34 24.94
CA ALA A 576 10.20 -5.76 24.88
C ALA A 576 8.91 -6.08 25.66
N HIS A 577 8.52 -5.21 26.60
CA HIS A 577 7.24 -5.31 27.32
C HIS A 577 6.02 -5.10 26.41
N HIS A 578 6.12 -4.25 25.38
CA HIS A 578 5.08 -4.09 24.36
C HIS A 578 4.84 -5.40 23.60
N ALA A 579 5.93 -6.05 23.17
CA ALA A 579 5.85 -7.34 22.49
C ALA A 579 5.22 -8.41 23.37
N LEU A 580 5.59 -8.46 24.65
CA LEU A 580 5.00 -9.42 25.58
C LEU A 580 3.48 -9.21 25.72
N ILE A 581 3.01 -7.97 25.89
CA ILE A 581 1.57 -7.68 26.00
C ILE A 581 0.83 -8.16 24.73
N ALA A 582 1.32 -7.81 23.54
CA ALA A 582 0.70 -8.22 22.29
C ALA A 582 0.69 -9.76 22.08
N LEU A 583 1.76 -10.45 22.46
CA LEU A 583 1.86 -11.91 22.35
C LEU A 583 1.03 -12.65 23.41
N LEU A 584 0.74 -12.02 24.56
CA LEU A 584 -0.10 -12.60 25.60
C LEU A 584 -1.55 -12.74 25.14
N GLU A 585 -2.06 -11.78 24.36
CA GLU A 585 -3.41 -11.76 23.81
C GLU A 585 -3.68 -12.95 22.87
N ASP A 586 -2.69 -13.31 22.03
CA ASP A 586 -2.86 -14.36 21.02
C ASP A 586 -2.69 -15.78 21.62
N PRO A 587 -3.77 -16.60 21.71
CA PRO A 587 -3.70 -17.95 22.23
C PRO A 587 -2.85 -18.90 21.37
N GLY A 588 -2.59 -18.58 20.11
CA GLY A 588 -1.75 -19.35 19.19
C GLY A 588 -0.25 -19.23 19.46
N VAL A 589 0.18 -18.31 20.34
CA VAL A 589 1.59 -18.15 20.71
C VAL A 589 2.01 -19.22 21.72
N PRO A 590 3.02 -20.06 21.44
CA PRO A 590 3.48 -21.08 22.37
C PRO A 590 4.04 -20.47 23.66
N LEU A 591 3.74 -21.07 24.81
CA LEU A 591 4.25 -20.63 26.12
C LEU A 591 5.78 -20.53 26.18
N ALA A 592 6.50 -21.36 25.43
CA ALA A 592 7.95 -21.33 25.34
C ALA A 592 8.50 -20.02 24.75
N GLU A 593 7.77 -19.41 23.80
CA GLU A 593 8.16 -18.13 23.19
C GLU A 593 7.92 -16.96 24.16
N LEU A 594 6.84 -17.01 24.94
CA LEU A 594 6.53 -16.04 26.01
C LEU A 594 7.52 -16.12 27.18
N ARG A 595 7.94 -17.36 27.52
CA ARG A 595 8.78 -17.64 28.67
C ARG A 595 10.13 -16.93 28.60
N TRP A 596 10.75 -16.88 27.42
CA TRP A 596 12.04 -16.17 27.28
C TRP A 596 11.92 -14.66 27.52
N LEU A 597 10.82 -14.01 27.08
CA LEU A 597 10.62 -12.58 27.33
C LEU A 597 10.53 -12.26 28.84
N LEU A 598 10.02 -13.21 29.63
CA LEU A 598 9.87 -13.09 31.08
C LEU A 598 11.11 -13.53 31.87
N GLU A 599 11.76 -14.62 31.46
CA GLU A 599 12.82 -15.26 32.24
C GLU A 599 14.23 -14.95 31.71
N GLY A 600 14.35 -14.52 30.45
CA GLY A 600 15.65 -14.38 29.77
C GLY A 600 16.36 -15.72 29.56
N ASP A 601 17.64 -15.65 29.16
CA ASP A 601 18.49 -16.84 29.14
C ASP A 601 19.01 -17.13 30.56
N PRO A 602 19.21 -18.42 30.93
CA PRO A 602 19.72 -18.77 32.25
C PRO A 602 21.10 -18.14 32.48
N PRO A 603 21.41 -17.68 33.72
CA PRO A 603 22.68 -17.01 34.01
C PRO A 603 23.86 -17.91 33.64
N GLY A 604 24.64 -17.47 32.65
CA GLY A 604 25.79 -18.20 32.09
C GLY A 604 25.62 -18.67 30.63
N ALA A 605 24.42 -18.58 30.06
CA ALA A 605 24.17 -18.86 28.64
C ALA A 605 24.35 -17.61 27.76
N CYS A 606 25.51 -16.96 27.83
CA CYS A 606 25.88 -16.00 26.78
C CYS A 606 26.16 -16.78 25.50
N ALA A 607 25.30 -16.63 24.48
CA ALA A 607 25.66 -16.98 23.12
C ALA A 607 26.88 -16.13 22.66
N PRO A 608 27.76 -16.67 21.81
CA PRO A 608 28.98 -15.98 21.40
C PRO A 608 28.61 -14.81 20.47
N GLY A 609 28.68 -13.58 20.98
CA GLY A 609 28.41 -12.39 20.18
C GLY A 609 28.46 -11.08 20.96
N ALA A 610 28.30 -11.10 22.29
CA ALA A 610 28.30 -9.91 23.13
C ALA A 610 29.62 -9.69 23.91
N ALA A 611 30.74 -10.22 23.43
CA ALA A 611 32.05 -10.07 24.06
C ALA A 611 33.11 -9.54 23.09
N SER A 612 32.91 -8.33 22.56
CA SER A 612 34.03 -7.48 22.11
C SER A 612 33.61 -6.00 22.03
N ALA A 613 33.28 -5.41 23.17
CA ALA A 613 33.17 -3.96 23.28
C ALA A 613 33.59 -3.48 24.67
N SER A 614 34.74 -3.94 25.17
CA SER A 614 35.53 -3.26 26.20
C SER A 614 36.72 -4.16 26.57
N ALA A 615 37.91 -3.83 26.05
CA ALA A 615 39.20 -4.00 26.75
C ALA A 615 40.36 -3.68 25.80
N ALA A 616 40.74 -2.40 25.75
CA ALA A 616 42.09 -1.99 25.39
C ALA A 616 42.57 -0.96 26.42
N ALA A 617 42.94 -1.45 27.61
CA ALA A 617 43.83 -0.76 28.55
C ALA A 617 44.42 -1.80 29.51
N THR A 618 45.56 -2.37 29.11
CA THR A 618 46.53 -3.05 29.97
C THR A 618 47.01 -2.12 31.09
N VAL A 619 47.07 -2.59 32.35
CA VAL A 619 48.31 -2.72 33.16
C VAL A 619 48.06 -3.64 34.38
N ALA A 620 49.05 -4.51 34.59
CA ALA A 620 49.35 -5.49 35.64
C ALA A 620 49.00 -5.21 37.12
N ALA A 621 48.63 -6.29 37.85
CA ALA A 621 49.24 -6.71 39.13
C ALA A 621 48.73 -8.09 39.65
N GLY A 622 49.65 -9.06 39.82
CA GLY A 622 49.73 -10.03 40.94
C GLY A 622 48.72 -11.20 41.08
N PRO A 623 49.17 -12.47 41.29
CA PRO A 623 48.28 -13.60 41.58
C PRO A 623 48.08 -13.77 43.10
N SER A 624 46.85 -13.62 43.58
CA SER A 624 46.46 -13.94 44.95
C SER A 624 45.61 -15.22 44.97
N ARG A 625 46.06 -16.24 45.71
CA ARG A 625 45.35 -17.51 45.97
C ARG A 625 44.05 -17.29 46.75
N PRO A 626 43.07 -18.22 46.65
CA PRO A 626 41.74 -18.06 47.22
C PRO A 626 41.73 -18.46 48.71
N SER A 627 41.06 -17.67 49.54
CA SER A 627 40.73 -18.05 50.91
C SER A 627 39.33 -17.61 51.27
N GLY A 628 38.54 -18.55 51.80
CA GLY A 628 37.43 -18.22 52.70
C GLY A 628 36.03 -18.30 52.08
N SER A 629 35.39 -19.46 52.28
CA SER A 629 34.02 -19.59 52.80
C SER A 629 33.06 -18.42 52.53
N GLY A 630 32.30 -18.51 51.44
CA GLY A 630 31.07 -17.74 51.23
C GLY A 630 29.89 -18.69 51.11
N GLN A 631 28.85 -18.44 51.91
CA GLN A 631 27.53 -19.09 51.88
C GLN A 631 26.97 -19.25 50.45
N PRO A 632 26.04 -20.19 50.19
CA PRO A 632 25.38 -20.28 48.90
C PRO A 632 24.64 -18.96 48.64
N GLY A 633 25.26 -18.10 47.83
CA GLY A 633 24.69 -16.82 47.45
C GLY A 633 23.32 -17.05 46.84
N HIS A 634 22.33 -16.29 47.32
CA HIS A 634 21.07 -16.10 46.63
C HIS A 634 21.37 -15.90 45.14
N LYS A 635 21.00 -16.88 44.31
CA LYS A 635 21.09 -16.75 42.85
C LYS A 635 20.22 -15.55 42.51
N ALA A 636 20.85 -14.45 42.10
CA ALA A 636 20.14 -13.28 41.60
C ALA A 636 19.31 -13.74 40.40
N VAL A 637 18.00 -13.86 40.60
CA VAL A 637 17.03 -14.16 39.56
C VAL A 637 16.89 -12.88 38.76
N PHE A 638 17.59 -12.78 37.63
CA PHE A 638 17.46 -11.60 36.78
C PHE A 638 16.16 -11.72 35.98
N PRO A 639 15.24 -10.75 36.10
CA PRO A 639 14.05 -10.70 35.24
C PRO A 639 14.48 -10.57 33.77
N GLY A 640 13.77 -11.28 32.89
CA GLY A 640 13.94 -11.21 31.45
C GLY A 640 13.69 -9.81 30.86
N PRO A 641 13.94 -9.62 29.55
CA PRO A 641 13.96 -8.31 28.92
C PRO A 641 12.64 -7.54 29.04
N ALA A 642 11.49 -8.22 29.06
CA ALA A 642 10.18 -7.58 29.21
C ALA A 642 9.77 -7.39 30.69
N ALA A 643 10.18 -8.31 31.57
CA ALA A 643 9.69 -8.37 32.95
C ALA A 643 10.08 -7.15 33.79
N ARG A 644 11.25 -6.53 33.57
CA ARG A 644 11.67 -5.36 34.36
C ARG A 644 10.71 -4.17 34.26
N ARG A 645 10.33 -3.76 33.06
CA ARG A 645 9.45 -2.59 32.87
C ARG A 645 7.98 -2.93 33.05
N LEU A 646 7.54 -4.09 32.55
CA LEU A 646 6.15 -4.53 32.67
C LEU A 646 5.66 -4.59 34.13
N LEU A 647 6.55 -5.02 35.03
CA LEU A 647 6.20 -5.28 36.43
C LEU A 647 6.45 -4.08 37.36
N GLN A 648 7.09 -3.02 36.86
CA GLN A 648 7.34 -1.77 37.58
C GLN A 648 6.27 -0.69 37.32
N ASP A 649 5.65 -0.70 36.14
CA ASP A 649 4.59 0.22 35.76
C ASP A 649 3.19 -0.42 35.95
N GLU A 650 2.36 0.18 36.81
CA GLU A 650 1.02 -0.32 37.10
C GLU A 650 0.12 -0.32 35.87
N ALA A 651 0.24 0.68 34.99
CA ALA A 651 -0.58 0.75 33.79
C ALA A 651 -0.26 -0.41 32.83
N GLN A 652 1.03 -0.72 32.66
CA GLN A 652 1.48 -1.84 31.82
C GLN A 652 1.12 -3.20 32.43
N TRP A 653 1.19 -3.33 33.76
CA TRP A 653 0.72 -4.52 34.46
C TRP A 653 -0.77 -4.78 34.22
N GLN A 654 -1.63 -3.76 34.35
CA GLN A 654 -3.07 -3.92 34.10
C GLN A 654 -3.34 -4.35 32.66
N ARG A 655 -2.65 -3.74 31.69
CA ARG A 655 -2.72 -4.15 30.27
C ARG A 655 -2.31 -5.61 30.06
N ALA A 656 -1.22 -6.05 30.68
CA ALA A 656 -0.80 -7.46 30.61
C ALA A 656 -1.85 -8.42 31.18
N MET A 657 -2.48 -8.04 32.30
CA MET A 657 -3.53 -8.86 32.91
C MET A 657 -4.82 -8.87 32.09
N GLU A 658 -5.16 -7.78 31.41
CA GLU A 658 -6.23 -7.72 30.42
C GLU A 658 -5.92 -8.59 29.21
N ALA A 659 -4.69 -8.52 28.69
CA ALA A 659 -4.24 -9.37 27.58
C ALA A 659 -4.37 -10.86 27.90
N VAL A 660 -3.96 -11.27 29.11
CA VAL A 660 -4.12 -12.65 29.60
C VAL A 660 -5.60 -13.05 29.73
N ARG A 661 -6.50 -12.11 30.08
CA ARG A 661 -7.95 -12.38 30.06
C ARG A 661 -8.45 -12.58 28.63
N GLY A 662 -7.94 -11.79 27.67
CA GLY A 662 -8.21 -11.90 26.24
C GLY A 662 -7.83 -13.28 25.67
N ARG A 663 -6.72 -13.87 26.15
CA ARG A 663 -6.28 -15.24 25.81
C ARG A 663 -7.30 -16.34 26.18
N GLY A 664 -8.28 -16.03 27.04
CA GLY A 664 -9.33 -16.95 27.46
C GLY A 664 -9.15 -17.55 28.86
N ARG A 665 -9.94 -18.58 29.19
CA ARG A 665 -9.98 -19.20 30.54
C ARG A 665 -9.31 -20.58 30.63
N GLY A 666 -8.50 -20.92 29.62
CA GLY A 666 -7.83 -22.23 29.49
C GLY A 666 -6.74 -22.49 30.53
N ARG A 667 -6.14 -23.69 30.48
CA ARG A 667 -4.99 -24.06 31.33
C ARG A 667 -3.80 -23.11 31.09
N GLU A 668 -3.50 -22.81 29.83
CA GLU A 668 -2.38 -21.94 29.45
C GLU A 668 -2.53 -20.52 29.98
N ALA A 669 -3.72 -19.91 29.89
CA ALA A 669 -3.96 -18.57 30.44
C ALA A 669 -3.78 -18.52 31.97
N ARG A 670 -4.15 -19.59 32.68
CA ARG A 670 -3.90 -19.71 34.13
C ARG A 670 -2.42 -19.85 34.46
N GLU A 671 -1.69 -20.60 33.65
CA GLU A 671 -0.24 -20.79 33.81
C GLU A 671 0.52 -19.48 33.59
N VAL A 672 0.20 -18.75 32.52
CA VAL A 672 0.76 -17.42 32.23
C VAL A 672 0.44 -16.42 33.33
N ARG A 673 -0.80 -16.40 33.83
CA ARG A 673 -1.18 -15.55 34.97
C ARG A 673 -0.32 -15.87 36.20
N ALA A 674 -0.17 -17.16 36.52
CA ALA A 674 0.65 -17.58 37.65
C ALA A 674 2.11 -17.17 37.49
N TRP A 675 2.67 -17.23 36.28
CA TRP A 675 4.03 -16.74 35.98
C TRP A 675 4.15 -15.24 36.23
N LEU A 676 3.23 -14.42 35.70
CA LEU A 676 3.25 -12.97 35.90
C LEU A 676 3.11 -12.59 37.39
N GLU A 677 2.18 -13.23 38.10
CA GLU A 677 1.99 -13.01 39.55
C GLU A 677 3.18 -13.48 40.39
N TYR A 678 3.87 -14.54 39.97
CA TYR A 678 5.13 -14.98 40.58
C TYR A 678 6.21 -13.91 40.42
N TRP A 679 6.47 -13.47 39.20
CA TRP A 679 7.50 -12.48 38.91
C TRP A 679 7.24 -11.11 39.55
N ARG A 680 5.97 -10.69 39.65
CA ARG A 680 5.60 -9.45 40.36
C ARG A 680 5.96 -9.52 41.85
N ARG A 681 5.76 -10.68 42.48
CA ARG A 681 6.11 -10.91 43.90
C ARG A 681 7.62 -10.93 44.12
N GLU A 682 8.37 -11.61 43.27
CA GLU A 682 9.85 -11.67 43.35
C GLU A 682 10.46 -10.26 43.26
N LEU A 683 9.98 -9.42 42.34
CA LEU A 683 10.49 -8.05 42.18
C LEU A 683 10.09 -7.10 43.32
N GLN A 684 8.93 -7.30 43.95
CA GLN A 684 8.53 -6.53 45.13
C GLN A 684 9.31 -6.95 46.39
N GLY A 685 9.75 -8.21 46.47
CA GLY A 685 10.59 -8.73 47.55
C GLY A 685 12.04 -8.25 47.49
N HIS A 686 12.53 -7.95 46.28
CA HIS A 686 13.85 -7.36 46.04
C HIS A 686 13.73 -5.82 45.93
N LYS A 687 13.66 -5.14 47.07
CA LYS A 687 13.97 -3.69 47.11
C LYS A 687 15.44 -3.53 46.71
N TRP A 688 15.67 -2.88 45.58
CA TRP A 688 17.00 -2.54 45.06
C TRP A 688 17.73 -1.58 45.99
#